data_AF-A0A2A2QC14-F1
#
_entry.id   AF-A0A2A2QC14-F1
#
_cell.length_a   1.000
_cell.length_b   1.000
_cell.length_c   1.000
_cell.angle_alpha   90.00
_cell.angle_beta   90.00
_cell.angle_gamma   90.00
#
_symmetry.space_group_name_H-M   'P 1'
#
loop_
_entity.id
_entity.type
_entity.pdbx_description
1 polymer ?
#
loop_
_entity_poly.entity_id
_entity_poly.type
_entity_poly.pdbx_seq_one_letter_code
_entity_poly.pdbx_strand_id
1 'polypeptide(L)'
;MIGVHLIHVIAVPASIRVMALALLGVSCHAVVLGAPILTRSDLETGFSQAADRARELSIDAVIAVVDRDGRAILVRRASGDMNVSARERAIAVSKAGTAVFLSSNAHAFSSRTAGFIIQPRFPPRVRNRPPGPLIGVGFSNLAFSDINHFRELDGSRIPGTRLYASPGGVPLFKEGELLAGIGVTGDGTEQEDDSIEGADTDEAVALAGQIGFAPNIGIFGSNVFIDGIRLPYVASEARPASLVRVRSDITIPAPPPPIVWPGAVLGEVAGQLRAPIRGDPAAGLINGQPRLTADEVRTILSNAAARARVTRAGIRLPAGQAAQVFIAVVSNPARDGQPPAVLGVFRTPDAAVFSWDVAVQKARTAVFFSNHARAYSSRTVGFLAQENYPPGLENQPPGPFFGLQERFALPVLTGAGAVNPNLPNGITVFPGGFPLYRNGVLVGAIGISGDGIDQDDLIGAAGTEGFQPAPGIRADFQEYLSARLPYAKFPRDPELRPALAPSTWSSASESGDLPPGSMLNFSARGWASGGIALIVGFAVQGGADLPAMLLRGAGPALVDHNVEDALAKPVLTLNDSAGHALADNAGWSDAGDPVALRAAMARAGAFPFREGSADVALLTPGRKGAYTMVVGGRDGASGTVLAEIYDTGGAYRRADLTNLSVRGRMFLGSRLLTAGFVISPGSPRNLLIRGIGPSLAAFGVEQPLARPRLVLRNASGEVIAEGAPWAIGSNAVEVESAARAIGAFPLAAIASDPVLLVSLQPGAYTVQLVAAEGEGGEALGEIYALP
;
A
#
# COMPACT_ATOMS: atom_id res chain seq x y z
N MET A 1 25.37 2.92 -59.72
CA MET A 1 25.89 4.29 -59.99
C MET A 1 24.69 5.23 -60.16
N ILE A 2 24.92 6.53 -59.99
CA ILE A 2 24.29 7.71 -60.63
C ILE A 2 23.09 7.41 -61.58
N GLY A 3 21.94 8.09 -61.56
CA GLY A 3 21.51 9.30 -60.80
C GLY A 3 21.01 10.43 -61.73
N VAL A 4 20.03 11.24 -61.28
CA VAL A 4 19.39 12.40 -61.98
C VAL A 4 18.72 12.06 -63.34
N HIS A 5 17.77 12.80 -63.96
CA HIS A 5 17.14 14.13 -63.81
C HIS A 5 15.58 13.99 -63.92
N LEU A 6 14.68 14.99 -63.71
CA LEU A 6 14.52 16.32 -64.35
C LEU A 6 13.68 17.31 -63.49
N ILE A 7 13.58 18.57 -63.92
CA ILE A 7 13.05 19.75 -63.20
C ILE A 7 12.14 20.58 -64.14
N HIS A 8 11.19 21.40 -63.62
CA HIS A 8 10.89 22.83 -63.93
C HIS A 8 9.53 23.27 -63.30
N VAL A 9 9.42 24.26 -62.40
CA VAL A 9 9.54 25.75 -62.49
C VAL A 9 8.19 26.43 -62.88
N ILE A 10 7.62 27.36 -62.07
CA ILE A 10 7.59 28.86 -62.14
C ILE A 10 6.86 29.38 -60.84
N ALA A 11 6.92 30.63 -60.33
CA ALA A 11 8.01 31.53 -59.89
C ALA A 11 7.44 32.78 -59.11
N VAL A 12 8.13 33.28 -58.06
CA VAL A 12 8.65 34.68 -57.80
C VAL A 12 7.70 35.92 -57.99
N PRO A 13 7.74 37.07 -57.22
CA PRO A 13 8.73 37.63 -56.25
C PRO A 13 8.10 38.15 -54.89
N ALA A 14 8.64 39.15 -54.17
CA ALA A 14 9.83 39.11 -53.27
C ALA A 14 10.19 40.51 -52.65
N SER A 15 10.23 40.64 -51.30
CA SER A 15 10.93 41.70 -50.48
C SER A 15 10.49 41.55 -49.00
N ILE A 16 11.26 41.85 -47.93
CA ILE A 16 12.68 42.23 -47.71
C ILE A 16 13.20 41.50 -46.43
N ARG A 17 14.53 41.52 -46.17
CA ARG A 17 15.26 40.63 -45.23
C ARG A 17 15.28 41.04 -43.75
N VAL A 18 15.35 40.06 -42.85
CA VAL A 18 16.09 40.09 -41.56
C VAL A 18 16.84 38.74 -41.38
N MET A 19 17.92 38.71 -40.59
CA MET A 19 18.77 37.54 -40.33
C MET A 19 18.03 36.32 -39.76
N ALA A 20 18.40 35.13 -40.22
CA ALA A 20 18.13 33.87 -39.52
C ALA A 20 19.26 33.60 -38.51
N LEU A 21 18.91 33.44 -37.23
CA LEU A 21 19.82 32.96 -36.19
C LEU A 21 19.54 31.47 -35.94
N ALA A 22 20.58 30.64 -35.96
CA ALA A 22 20.43 29.20 -35.82
C ALA A 22 20.15 28.82 -34.34
N LEU A 23 18.92 28.41 -34.04
CA LEU A 23 18.57 27.73 -32.80
C LEU A 23 18.65 26.22 -33.01
N LEU A 24 19.59 25.57 -32.33
CA LEU A 24 19.64 24.12 -32.18
C LEU A 24 18.46 23.68 -31.31
N GLY A 25 17.33 23.40 -31.95
CA GLY A 25 16.19 22.77 -31.30
C GLY A 25 16.54 21.34 -30.87
N VAL A 26 17.06 21.19 -29.65
CA VAL A 26 17.19 19.87 -29.01
C VAL A 26 15.78 19.36 -28.73
N SER A 27 15.21 18.64 -29.71
CA SER A 27 13.97 17.90 -29.55
C SER A 27 14.19 16.80 -28.51
N CYS A 28 13.89 17.13 -27.26
CA CYS A 28 13.99 16.25 -26.11
C CYS A 28 13.00 15.09 -26.30
N HIS A 29 13.48 14.02 -26.94
CA HIS A 29 12.76 12.77 -27.02
C HIS A 29 12.71 12.22 -25.59
N ALA A 30 11.56 12.39 -24.93
CA ALA A 30 11.24 11.64 -23.74
C ALA A 30 11.31 10.16 -24.12
N VAL A 31 12.36 9.47 -23.67
CA VAL A 31 12.48 8.02 -23.83
C VAL A 31 11.39 7.43 -22.95
N VAL A 32 10.26 7.08 -23.57
CA VAL A 32 9.27 6.23 -22.95
C VAL A 32 9.91 4.86 -22.82
N LEU A 33 10.59 4.65 -21.69
CA LEU A 33 11.03 3.34 -21.25
C LEU A 33 9.77 2.47 -21.21
N GLY A 34 9.76 1.39 -22.01
CA GLY A 34 8.68 0.43 -21.98
C GLY A 34 8.58 -0.18 -20.58
N ALA A 35 7.36 -0.51 -20.14
CA ALA A 35 7.16 -1.19 -18.87
C ALA A 35 8.08 -2.44 -18.80
N PRO A 36 8.74 -2.70 -17.66
CA PRO A 36 9.69 -3.79 -17.53
C PRO A 36 9.03 -5.12 -17.91
N ILE A 37 9.75 -5.93 -18.68
CA ILE A 37 9.31 -7.26 -19.08
C ILE A 37 10.22 -8.32 -18.48
N LEU A 38 9.66 -9.49 -18.23
CA LEU A 38 10.43 -10.67 -17.87
C LEU A 38 11.24 -11.12 -19.09
N THR A 39 12.55 -11.27 -18.94
CA THR A 39 13.46 -11.74 -19.99
C THR A 39 13.84 -13.21 -19.76
N ARG A 40 14.52 -13.84 -20.72
CA ARG A 40 15.11 -15.17 -20.52
C ARG A 40 16.15 -15.17 -19.40
N SER A 41 16.99 -14.12 -19.32
CA SER A 41 18.02 -14.00 -18.27
C SER A 41 17.41 -13.88 -16.87
N ASP A 42 16.25 -13.23 -16.73
CA ASP A 42 15.52 -13.18 -15.45
C ASP A 42 15.04 -14.57 -15.03
N LEU A 43 14.46 -15.36 -15.97
CA LEU A 43 14.09 -16.76 -15.72
C LEU A 43 15.29 -17.65 -15.40
N GLU A 44 16.39 -17.51 -16.14
CA GLU A 44 17.63 -18.27 -15.94
C GLU A 44 18.23 -17.99 -14.57
N THR A 45 18.18 -16.73 -14.11
CA THR A 45 18.61 -16.31 -12.77
C THR A 45 17.73 -16.93 -11.68
N GLY A 46 16.41 -16.64 -11.70
CA GLY A 46 15.47 -17.11 -10.67
C GLY A 46 15.38 -18.63 -10.58
N PHE A 47 15.36 -19.34 -11.72
CA PHE A 47 15.37 -20.80 -11.72
C PHE A 47 16.69 -21.38 -11.18
N SER A 48 17.84 -20.80 -11.53
CA SER A 48 19.13 -21.32 -11.06
C SER A 48 19.30 -21.12 -9.55
N GLN A 49 18.95 -19.95 -9.02
CA GLN A 49 18.97 -19.66 -7.58
C GLN A 49 18.09 -20.63 -6.78
N ALA A 50 16.84 -20.82 -7.22
CA ALA A 50 15.91 -21.77 -6.61
C ALA A 50 16.45 -23.22 -6.71
N ALA A 51 16.87 -23.65 -7.89
CA ALA A 51 17.34 -25.02 -8.12
C ALA A 51 18.61 -25.37 -7.33
N ASP A 52 19.54 -24.42 -7.15
CA ASP A 52 20.72 -24.63 -6.32
C ASP A 52 20.38 -24.63 -4.82
N ARG A 53 19.39 -23.84 -4.38
CA ARG A 53 18.88 -23.89 -3.00
C ARG A 53 18.15 -25.20 -2.70
N ALA A 54 17.39 -25.73 -3.64
CA ALA A 54 16.73 -27.04 -3.51
C ALA A 54 17.75 -28.17 -3.33
N ARG A 55 18.85 -28.14 -4.08
CA ARG A 55 19.97 -29.10 -3.96
C ARG A 55 20.69 -28.99 -2.62
N GLU A 56 20.92 -27.78 -2.11
CA GLU A 56 21.51 -27.54 -0.79
C GLU A 56 20.62 -28.07 0.34
N LEU A 57 19.30 -27.95 0.20
CA LEU A 57 18.30 -28.55 1.09
C LEU A 57 18.07 -30.05 0.84
N SER A 58 18.67 -30.62 -0.21
CA SER A 58 18.51 -32.02 -0.65
C SER A 58 17.08 -32.44 -1.03
N ILE A 59 16.25 -31.51 -1.52
CA ILE A 59 14.83 -31.77 -1.89
C ILE A 59 14.61 -31.90 -3.40
N ASP A 60 13.72 -32.80 -3.85
CA ASP A 60 13.35 -32.93 -5.28
C ASP A 60 12.26 -31.95 -5.69
N ALA A 61 12.59 -30.66 -5.56
CA ALA A 61 11.67 -29.56 -5.85
C ALA A 61 11.28 -29.47 -7.34
N VAL A 62 9.99 -29.34 -7.62
CA VAL A 62 9.44 -28.86 -8.89
C VAL A 62 9.19 -27.37 -8.80
N ILE A 63 9.85 -26.61 -9.66
CA ILE A 63 9.82 -25.15 -9.73
C ILE A 63 9.00 -24.72 -10.94
N ALA A 64 8.01 -23.84 -10.71
CA ALA A 64 7.21 -23.20 -11.74
C ALA A 64 7.36 -21.67 -11.72
N VAL A 65 7.25 -21.03 -12.89
CA VAL A 65 7.10 -19.58 -13.03
C VAL A 65 5.87 -19.27 -13.88
N VAL A 66 4.98 -18.44 -13.35
CA VAL A 66 3.70 -18.06 -13.96
C VAL A 66 3.66 -16.55 -14.16
N ASP A 67 3.24 -16.07 -15.33
CA ASP A 67 3.15 -14.63 -15.61
C ASP A 67 1.88 -13.96 -15.04
N ARG A 68 1.84 -12.64 -15.12
CA ARG A 68 0.72 -11.81 -14.64
C ARG A 68 -0.62 -12.06 -15.36
N ASP A 69 -0.62 -12.69 -16.53
CA ASP A 69 -1.86 -13.11 -17.22
C ASP A 69 -2.26 -14.57 -16.89
N GLY A 70 -1.42 -15.35 -16.19
CA GLY A 70 -1.68 -16.72 -15.77
C GLY A 70 -1.12 -17.82 -16.67
N ARG A 71 -0.17 -17.50 -17.56
CA ARG A 71 0.54 -18.49 -18.39
C ARG A 71 1.71 -19.09 -17.61
N ALA A 72 1.80 -20.41 -17.55
CA ALA A 72 3.00 -21.10 -17.06
C ALA A 72 4.13 -20.98 -18.10
N ILE A 73 5.18 -20.24 -17.77
CA ILE A 73 6.33 -19.99 -18.67
C ILE A 73 7.40 -21.07 -18.51
N LEU A 74 7.53 -21.58 -17.28
CA LEU A 74 8.52 -22.57 -16.87
C LEU A 74 7.85 -23.53 -15.87
N VAL A 75 8.03 -24.83 -16.04
CA VAL A 75 7.74 -25.88 -15.04
C VAL A 75 8.79 -26.98 -15.21
N ARG A 76 9.69 -27.14 -14.23
CA ARG A 76 10.82 -28.10 -14.26
C ARG A 76 11.16 -28.60 -12.86
N ARG A 77 11.74 -29.80 -12.74
CA ARG A 77 12.47 -30.21 -11.52
C ARG A 77 13.71 -29.35 -11.31
N ALA A 78 14.17 -29.21 -10.07
CA ALA A 78 15.42 -28.54 -9.71
C ALA A 78 16.66 -29.19 -10.38
N SER A 79 16.57 -30.48 -10.73
CA SER A 79 17.54 -31.15 -11.61
C SER A 79 17.69 -30.45 -12.97
N GLY A 80 16.58 -29.97 -13.54
CA GLY A 80 16.43 -29.43 -14.89
C GLY A 80 15.39 -30.18 -15.74
N ASP A 81 14.95 -31.36 -15.27
CA ASP A 81 14.05 -32.24 -16.02
C ASP A 81 12.66 -31.61 -16.26
N MET A 82 12.08 -31.90 -17.41
CA MET A 82 10.70 -31.57 -17.79
C MET A 82 9.69 -32.62 -17.31
N ASN A 83 10.14 -33.81 -16.91
CA ASN A 83 9.30 -34.92 -16.45
C ASN A 83 8.74 -34.66 -15.05
N VAL A 84 7.62 -33.95 -15.03
CA VAL A 84 6.88 -33.51 -13.85
C VAL A 84 5.48 -34.11 -13.93
N SER A 85 5.00 -34.78 -12.89
CA SER A 85 3.66 -35.37 -12.88
C SER A 85 2.57 -34.29 -12.94
N ALA A 86 1.37 -34.67 -13.39
CA ALA A 86 0.24 -33.75 -13.45
C ALA A 86 -0.09 -33.11 -12.07
N ARG A 87 0.13 -33.83 -10.96
CA ARG A 87 -0.07 -33.31 -9.60
C ARG A 87 0.98 -32.27 -9.23
N GLU A 88 2.27 -32.58 -9.37
CA GLU A 88 3.36 -31.64 -9.05
C GLU A 88 3.26 -30.38 -9.93
N ARG A 89 2.99 -30.54 -11.23
CA ARG A 89 2.74 -29.44 -12.16
C ARG A 89 1.60 -28.56 -11.67
N ALA A 90 0.46 -29.15 -11.30
CA ALA A 90 -0.70 -28.40 -10.82
C ALA A 90 -0.38 -27.64 -9.53
N ILE A 91 0.32 -28.23 -8.57
CA ILE A 91 0.65 -27.57 -7.29
C ILE A 91 1.65 -26.43 -7.50
N ALA A 92 2.79 -26.68 -8.18
CA ALA A 92 3.80 -25.64 -8.42
C ALA A 92 3.22 -24.44 -9.17
N VAL A 93 2.45 -24.69 -10.23
CA VAL A 93 1.75 -23.64 -11.01
C VAL A 93 0.70 -22.92 -10.15
N SER A 94 -0.01 -23.63 -9.27
CA SER A 94 -1.01 -23.00 -8.38
C SER A 94 -0.36 -22.14 -7.30
N LYS A 95 0.77 -22.55 -6.71
CA LYS A 95 1.57 -21.72 -5.77
C LYS A 95 2.12 -20.47 -6.45
N ALA A 96 2.78 -20.64 -7.61
CA ALA A 96 3.30 -19.53 -8.42
C ALA A 96 2.20 -18.55 -8.82
N GLY A 97 1.11 -19.11 -9.37
CA GLY A 97 -0.08 -18.41 -9.82
C GLY A 97 -0.77 -17.65 -8.70
N THR A 98 -0.87 -18.22 -7.50
CA THR A 98 -1.50 -17.55 -6.34
C THR A 98 -0.75 -16.29 -5.95
N ALA A 99 0.58 -16.34 -5.87
CA ALA A 99 1.38 -15.19 -5.48
C ALA A 99 1.26 -14.02 -6.49
N VAL A 100 1.27 -14.31 -7.80
CA VAL A 100 1.11 -13.27 -8.84
C VAL A 100 -0.35 -12.81 -9.01
N PHE A 101 -1.34 -13.68 -8.83
CA PHE A 101 -2.75 -13.29 -8.98
C PHE A 101 -3.29 -12.53 -7.77
N LEU A 102 -2.82 -12.80 -6.54
CA LEU A 102 -3.23 -12.06 -5.34
C LEU A 102 -2.50 -10.72 -5.18
N SER A 103 -1.31 -10.56 -5.77
CA SER A 103 -0.49 -9.34 -5.66
C SER A 103 -0.91 -8.22 -6.64
N SER A 104 -0.46 -7.02 -6.34
CA SER A 104 -0.53 -5.81 -7.18
C SER A 104 0.78 -5.02 -7.08
N ASN A 105 0.91 -3.89 -7.77
CA ASN A 105 2.05 -3.00 -7.60
C ASN A 105 2.02 -2.25 -6.25
N ALA A 106 0.88 -2.28 -5.53
CA ALA A 106 0.71 -1.66 -4.21
C ALA A 106 0.60 -2.67 -3.05
N HIS A 107 0.62 -3.98 -3.29
CA HIS A 107 0.68 -5.00 -2.24
C HIS A 107 1.22 -6.34 -2.77
N ALA A 108 2.09 -7.00 -2.02
CA ALA A 108 2.73 -8.26 -2.38
C ALA A 108 2.35 -9.38 -1.40
N PHE A 109 1.58 -10.36 -1.88
CA PHE A 109 1.10 -11.51 -1.11
C PHE A 109 1.76 -12.81 -1.61
N SER A 110 2.01 -13.74 -0.69
CA SER A 110 2.50 -15.10 -0.99
C SER A 110 1.35 -16.12 -0.96
N SER A 111 1.63 -17.37 -1.28
CA SER A 111 0.69 -18.48 -1.02
C SER A 111 0.46 -18.70 0.49
N ARG A 112 1.44 -18.41 1.37
CA ARG A 112 1.24 -18.39 2.83
C ARG A 112 0.30 -17.26 3.27
N THR A 113 0.39 -16.08 2.65
CA THR A 113 -0.57 -14.99 2.88
C THR A 113 -1.99 -15.45 2.53
N ALA A 114 -2.15 -16.20 1.42
CA ALA A 114 -3.41 -16.82 1.05
C ALA A 114 -3.89 -17.81 2.12
N GLY A 115 -3.03 -18.77 2.53
CA GLY A 115 -3.36 -19.75 3.56
C GLY A 115 -3.89 -19.13 4.86
N PHE A 116 -3.30 -18.03 5.32
CA PHE A 116 -3.73 -17.34 6.54
C PHE A 116 -5.12 -16.69 6.44
N ILE A 117 -5.53 -16.19 5.25
CA ILE A 117 -6.78 -15.44 5.07
C ILE A 117 -7.98 -16.28 4.58
N ILE A 118 -7.79 -17.57 4.35
CA ILE A 118 -8.87 -18.51 3.99
C ILE A 118 -9.38 -19.39 5.14
N GLN A 119 -8.76 -19.32 6.33
CA GLN A 119 -9.05 -20.26 7.42
C GLN A 119 -10.49 -20.17 7.97
N PRO A 120 -11.05 -21.25 8.54
CA PRO A 120 -12.39 -21.25 9.14
C PRO A 120 -12.52 -20.35 10.38
N ARG A 121 -11.40 -19.82 10.90
CA ARG A 121 -11.34 -18.85 12.01
C ARG A 121 -10.31 -17.77 11.68
N PHE A 122 -10.62 -16.50 11.95
CA PHE A 122 -9.70 -15.38 11.73
C PHE A 122 -9.53 -14.48 12.97
N PRO A 123 -8.30 -14.30 13.49
CA PRO A 123 -7.07 -14.99 13.07
C PRO A 123 -7.15 -16.51 13.31
N PRO A 124 -6.31 -17.32 12.61
CA PRO A 124 -6.30 -18.77 12.75
C PRO A 124 -6.15 -19.25 14.20
N ARG A 125 -6.66 -20.45 14.52
CA ARG A 125 -6.73 -21.05 15.87
C ARG A 125 -7.48 -20.27 16.96
N VAL A 126 -7.87 -19.00 16.76
CA VAL A 126 -8.60 -18.24 17.78
C VAL A 126 -10.08 -18.62 17.80
N ARG A 127 -10.53 -19.13 18.95
CA ARG A 127 -11.89 -19.59 19.21
C ARG A 127 -12.94 -18.47 19.15
N ASN A 128 -14.18 -18.85 18.82
CA ASN A 128 -15.34 -17.96 18.66
C ASN A 128 -15.06 -16.74 17.77
N ARG A 129 -14.44 -17.00 16.61
CA ARG A 129 -14.17 -16.02 15.55
C ARG A 129 -14.92 -16.39 14.26
N PRO A 130 -15.31 -15.42 13.44
CA PRO A 130 -15.73 -15.70 12.06
C PRO A 130 -14.55 -16.22 11.22
N PRO A 131 -14.81 -16.82 10.05
CA PRO A 131 -13.77 -17.20 9.11
C PRO A 131 -12.95 -16.04 8.54
N GLY A 132 -11.87 -16.40 7.85
CA GLY A 132 -11.04 -15.49 7.07
C GLY A 132 -11.82 -14.76 5.97
N PRO A 133 -11.41 -13.52 5.62
CA PRO A 133 -12.17 -12.65 4.72
C PRO A 133 -12.31 -13.23 3.30
N LEU A 134 -11.47 -14.18 2.92
CA LEU A 134 -11.49 -14.86 1.63
C LEU A 134 -11.63 -16.39 1.76
N ILE A 135 -12.26 -16.90 2.83
CA ILE A 135 -12.58 -18.34 2.93
C ILE A 135 -13.22 -18.85 1.63
N GLY A 136 -12.74 -19.98 1.13
CA GLY A 136 -13.20 -20.57 -0.12
C GLY A 136 -12.69 -19.90 -1.40
N VAL A 137 -11.79 -18.89 -1.35
CA VAL A 137 -11.16 -18.33 -2.57
C VAL A 137 -10.24 -19.33 -3.29
N GLY A 138 -9.82 -20.40 -2.61
CA GLY A 138 -9.21 -21.59 -3.22
C GLY A 138 -10.11 -22.26 -4.27
N PHE A 139 -11.43 -22.07 -4.20
CA PHE A 139 -12.39 -22.47 -5.23
C PHE A 139 -12.68 -21.35 -6.25
N SER A 140 -11.68 -20.49 -6.54
CA SER A 140 -11.68 -19.54 -7.65
C SER A 140 -10.46 -19.76 -8.55
N ASN A 141 -10.50 -19.21 -9.76
CA ASN A 141 -9.50 -19.39 -10.82
C ASN A 141 -9.23 -20.89 -11.11
N LEU A 142 -10.28 -21.70 -10.93
CA LEU A 142 -10.29 -23.15 -11.11
C LEU A 142 -9.95 -23.52 -12.56
N ALA A 143 -9.20 -24.60 -12.77
CA ALA A 143 -8.83 -25.10 -14.10
C ALA A 143 -10.00 -25.31 -15.08
N PHE A 144 -11.24 -25.42 -14.58
CA PHE A 144 -12.46 -25.54 -15.39
C PHE A 144 -13.17 -24.21 -15.71
N SER A 145 -12.78 -23.08 -15.12
CA SER A 145 -13.41 -21.76 -15.34
C SER A 145 -13.48 -21.36 -16.82
N ASP A 146 -14.59 -20.74 -17.23
CA ASP A 146 -14.78 -20.12 -18.54
C ASP A 146 -14.25 -18.67 -18.63
N ILE A 147 -13.72 -18.11 -17.53
CA ILE A 147 -13.28 -16.72 -17.41
C ILE A 147 -11.76 -16.59 -17.39
N ASN A 148 -11.11 -17.15 -16.36
CA ASN A 148 -9.66 -17.10 -16.19
C ASN A 148 -9.18 -18.32 -15.39
N HIS A 149 -8.03 -18.88 -15.79
CA HIS A 149 -7.42 -20.05 -15.19
C HIS A 149 -5.93 -20.13 -15.58
N PHE A 150 -5.16 -20.89 -14.80
CA PHE A 150 -3.76 -21.17 -15.13
C PHE A 150 -3.65 -22.13 -16.31
N ARG A 151 -2.77 -21.80 -17.26
CA ARG A 151 -2.71 -22.41 -18.60
C ARG A 151 -1.29 -22.53 -19.12
N GLU A 152 -1.06 -23.49 -19.99
CA GLU A 152 0.19 -23.61 -20.75
C GLU A 152 0.33 -22.47 -21.78
N LEU A 153 1.49 -22.35 -22.42
CA LEU A 153 1.79 -21.26 -23.37
C LEU A 153 0.90 -21.26 -24.64
N ASP A 154 0.33 -22.40 -25.01
CA ASP A 154 -0.63 -22.54 -26.12
C ASP A 154 -2.08 -22.17 -25.73
N GLY A 155 -2.32 -21.86 -24.45
CA GLY A 155 -3.64 -21.57 -23.89
C GLY A 155 -4.41 -22.80 -23.40
N SER A 156 -3.84 -24.00 -23.45
CA SER A 156 -4.46 -25.20 -22.89
C SER A 156 -4.50 -25.17 -21.36
N ARG A 157 -5.60 -25.69 -20.79
CA ARG A 157 -5.86 -25.71 -19.34
C ARG A 157 -4.91 -26.67 -18.64
N ILE A 158 -4.37 -26.29 -17.49
CA ILE A 158 -3.58 -27.18 -16.63
C ILE A 158 -4.53 -27.81 -15.59
N PRO A 159 -4.90 -29.11 -15.68
CA PRO A 159 -5.89 -29.71 -14.81
C PRO A 159 -5.46 -29.70 -13.33
N GLY A 160 -6.44 -29.60 -12.42
CA GLY A 160 -6.19 -29.54 -10.98
C GLY A 160 -5.67 -28.19 -10.45
N THR A 161 -5.35 -27.22 -11.33
CA THR A 161 -4.92 -25.89 -10.88
C THR A 161 -6.06 -25.05 -10.31
N ARG A 162 -5.69 -24.18 -9.35
CA ARG A 162 -6.56 -23.25 -8.59
C ARG A 162 -5.70 -22.25 -7.81
N LEU A 163 -6.30 -21.43 -6.95
CA LEU A 163 -5.50 -20.77 -5.89
C LEU A 163 -5.14 -21.77 -4.78
N TYR A 164 -3.94 -21.63 -4.20
CA TYR A 164 -3.30 -22.60 -3.30
C TYR A 164 -2.78 -21.92 -2.03
N ALA A 165 -3.00 -22.55 -0.88
CA ALA A 165 -2.81 -21.95 0.44
C ALA A 165 -1.58 -22.44 1.22
N SER A 166 -0.91 -23.51 0.77
CA SER A 166 0.35 -23.95 1.38
C SER A 166 1.52 -23.02 1.01
N PRO A 167 2.59 -22.93 1.83
CA PRO A 167 3.78 -22.14 1.49
C PRO A 167 4.49 -22.61 0.21
N GLY A 168 5.38 -21.78 -0.33
CA GLY A 168 6.15 -22.10 -1.54
C GLY A 168 5.81 -21.28 -2.79
N GLY A 169 4.90 -20.30 -2.72
CA GLY A 169 4.61 -19.36 -3.80
C GLY A 169 4.92 -17.91 -3.43
N VAL A 170 5.79 -17.22 -4.17
CA VAL A 170 6.15 -15.80 -3.94
C VAL A 170 6.17 -14.97 -5.24
N PRO A 171 5.81 -13.67 -5.21
CA PRO A 171 5.68 -12.85 -6.41
C PRO A 171 7.02 -12.28 -6.90
N LEU A 172 7.21 -12.14 -8.21
CA LEU A 172 8.43 -11.60 -8.83
C LEU A 172 8.18 -10.18 -9.37
N PHE A 173 8.93 -9.23 -8.83
CA PHE A 173 8.89 -7.81 -9.18
C PHE A 173 10.16 -7.37 -9.92
N LYS A 174 10.06 -6.31 -10.73
CA LYS A 174 11.21 -5.64 -11.34
C LYS A 174 10.89 -4.16 -11.50
N GLU A 175 11.79 -3.27 -11.07
CA GLU A 175 11.62 -1.81 -11.17
C GLU A 175 10.31 -1.28 -10.52
N GLY A 176 9.76 -2.02 -9.55
CA GLY A 176 8.50 -1.72 -8.86
C GLY A 176 7.24 -2.37 -9.46
N GLU A 177 7.33 -2.90 -10.68
CA GLU A 177 6.22 -3.59 -11.35
C GLU A 177 6.19 -5.09 -11.01
N LEU A 178 5.01 -5.63 -10.73
CA LEU A 178 4.77 -7.06 -10.63
C LEU A 178 4.81 -7.68 -12.04
N LEU A 179 5.68 -8.68 -12.26
CA LEU A 179 5.85 -9.37 -13.55
C LEU A 179 5.25 -10.78 -13.57
N ALA A 180 5.53 -11.56 -12.53
CA ALA A 180 5.31 -13.00 -12.48
C ALA A 180 5.21 -13.49 -11.03
N GLY A 181 5.12 -14.80 -10.82
CA GLY A 181 5.30 -15.46 -9.53
C GLY A 181 6.10 -16.75 -9.71
N ILE A 182 6.91 -17.09 -8.72
CA ILE A 182 7.62 -18.37 -8.63
C ILE A 182 6.91 -19.26 -7.61
N GLY A 183 6.80 -20.56 -7.90
CA GLY A 183 6.09 -21.54 -7.09
C GLY A 183 6.83 -22.87 -7.03
N VAL A 184 6.84 -23.49 -5.86
CA VAL A 184 7.64 -24.68 -5.59
C VAL A 184 6.80 -25.74 -4.88
N THR A 185 6.87 -26.99 -5.34
CA THR A 185 6.34 -28.17 -4.62
C THR A 185 7.43 -29.23 -4.53
N GLY A 186 7.52 -29.93 -3.41
CA GLY A 186 8.55 -30.94 -3.17
C GLY A 186 8.36 -31.61 -1.82
N ASP A 187 9.36 -31.49 -0.96
CA ASP A 187 9.34 -31.99 0.43
C ASP A 187 8.81 -30.95 1.44
N GLY A 188 8.18 -29.86 0.96
CA GLY A 188 7.47 -28.89 1.78
C GLY A 188 6.09 -29.35 2.25
N THR A 189 5.42 -28.54 3.06
CA THR A 189 4.04 -28.85 3.49
C THR A 189 3.04 -28.53 2.38
N GLU A 190 2.11 -29.45 2.13
CA GLU A 190 0.96 -29.26 1.23
C GLU A 190 -0.38 -29.28 1.99
N GLN A 191 -0.33 -28.93 3.28
CA GLN A 191 -1.51 -28.66 4.09
C GLN A 191 -1.96 -27.20 3.91
N GLU A 192 -3.26 -26.96 3.98
CA GLU A 192 -3.91 -25.67 3.70
C GLU A 192 -4.76 -25.15 4.89
N ASP A 193 -4.54 -25.71 6.09
CA ASP A 193 -5.30 -25.47 7.32
C ASP A 193 -4.53 -24.60 8.35
N ASP A 194 -5.05 -24.48 9.57
CA ASP A 194 -4.40 -23.69 10.62
C ASP A 194 -3.18 -24.39 11.28
N SER A 195 -2.65 -25.49 10.70
CA SER A 195 -1.36 -26.08 11.09
C SER A 195 -0.14 -25.33 10.53
N ILE A 196 -0.29 -24.50 9.48
CA ILE A 196 0.82 -23.86 8.76
C ILE A 196 1.56 -22.83 9.64
N GLU A 197 2.65 -23.25 10.27
CA GLU A 197 3.53 -22.43 11.11
C GLU A 197 5.00 -22.63 10.77
N GLY A 198 5.84 -21.64 11.11
CA GLY A 198 7.29 -21.73 10.94
C GLY A 198 7.77 -21.75 9.49
N ALA A 199 9.09 -21.91 9.34
CA ALA A 199 9.76 -22.00 8.04
C ALA A 199 9.38 -23.30 7.31
N ASP A 200 9.30 -23.19 5.98
CA ASP A 200 8.98 -24.27 5.05
C ASP A 200 10.05 -24.38 3.93
N THR A 201 10.32 -25.61 3.47
CA THR A 201 11.38 -25.92 2.50
C THR A 201 11.05 -25.43 1.08
N ASP A 202 9.82 -25.57 0.62
CA ASP A 202 9.38 -25.04 -0.68
C ASP A 202 9.41 -23.51 -0.66
N GLU A 203 8.99 -22.88 0.44
CA GLU A 203 9.08 -21.43 0.64
C GLU A 203 10.53 -20.94 0.63
N ALA A 204 11.47 -21.68 1.24
CA ALA A 204 12.88 -21.34 1.22
C ALA A 204 13.50 -21.44 -0.19
N VAL A 205 13.05 -22.37 -1.02
CA VAL A 205 13.46 -22.48 -2.44
C VAL A 205 12.84 -21.39 -3.30
N ALA A 206 11.55 -21.09 -3.09
CA ALA A 206 10.85 -20.02 -3.81
C ALA A 206 11.48 -18.65 -3.52
N LEU A 207 11.84 -18.38 -2.26
CA LEU A 207 12.53 -17.17 -1.84
C LEU A 207 13.95 -17.04 -2.42
N ALA A 208 14.67 -18.14 -2.61
CA ALA A 208 15.97 -18.09 -3.29
C ALA A 208 15.83 -17.63 -4.75
N GLY A 209 14.80 -18.11 -5.47
CA GLY A 209 14.48 -17.64 -6.82
C GLY A 209 13.84 -16.24 -6.91
N GLN A 210 13.57 -15.60 -5.76
CA GLN A 210 13.14 -14.20 -5.66
C GLN A 210 14.34 -13.23 -5.49
N ILE A 211 15.57 -13.72 -5.35
CA ILE A 211 16.74 -12.85 -5.11
C ILE A 211 17.06 -11.99 -6.34
N GLY A 212 16.87 -10.67 -6.20
CA GLY A 212 16.92 -9.70 -7.30
C GLY A 212 15.55 -9.33 -7.88
N PHE A 213 14.50 -10.05 -7.50
CA PHE A 213 13.11 -9.88 -7.94
C PHE A 213 12.12 -9.69 -6.77
N ALA A 214 12.62 -9.31 -5.60
CA ALA A 214 11.81 -9.11 -4.40
C ALA A 214 10.91 -7.87 -4.54
N PRO A 215 9.69 -7.89 -3.96
CA PRO A 215 8.89 -6.68 -3.82
C PRO A 215 9.61 -5.64 -2.95
N ASN A 216 9.20 -4.38 -3.02
CA ASN A 216 9.58 -3.40 -2.01
C ASN A 216 9.02 -3.84 -0.64
N ILE A 217 9.85 -3.87 0.41
CA ILE A 217 9.45 -4.26 1.77
C ILE A 217 8.26 -3.43 2.30
N GLY A 218 8.09 -2.20 1.82
CA GLY A 218 6.96 -1.33 2.13
C GLY A 218 5.60 -1.88 1.66
N ILE A 219 5.57 -2.70 0.60
CA ILE A 219 4.33 -3.30 0.06
C ILE A 219 4.10 -4.76 0.46
N PHE A 220 4.94 -5.36 1.31
CA PHE A 220 4.75 -6.75 1.77
C PHE A 220 3.40 -6.94 2.47
N GLY A 221 2.80 -8.14 2.33
CA GLY A 221 1.60 -8.53 3.07
C GLY A 221 1.74 -8.41 4.60
N SER A 222 2.96 -8.46 5.13
CA SER A 222 3.29 -8.16 6.53
C SER A 222 3.01 -6.73 6.97
N ASN A 223 2.68 -5.81 6.07
CA ASN A 223 2.25 -4.44 6.38
C ASN A 223 0.75 -4.24 6.18
N VAL A 224 0.02 -5.25 5.69
CA VAL A 224 -1.44 -5.24 5.58
C VAL A 224 -2.06 -5.75 6.88
N PHE A 225 -3.11 -5.07 7.34
CA PHE A 225 -3.87 -5.42 8.53
C PHE A 225 -5.34 -5.60 8.20
N ILE A 226 -5.96 -6.68 8.67
CA ILE A 226 -7.40 -6.94 8.55
C ILE A 226 -7.95 -7.10 9.97
N ASP A 227 -8.93 -6.27 10.34
CA ASP A 227 -9.46 -6.18 11.73
C ASP A 227 -8.36 -6.06 12.81
N GLY A 228 -7.26 -5.37 12.49
CA GLY A 228 -6.07 -5.20 13.35
C GLY A 228 -5.08 -6.37 13.34
N ILE A 229 -5.39 -7.46 12.64
CA ILE A 229 -4.50 -8.63 12.47
C ILE A 229 -3.54 -8.39 11.30
N ARG A 230 -2.24 -8.37 11.58
CA ARG A 230 -1.18 -8.36 10.56
C ARG A 230 -1.18 -9.69 9.79
N LEU A 231 -1.14 -9.65 8.46
CA LEU A 231 -1.02 -10.87 7.65
C LEU A 231 0.43 -11.37 7.62
N PRO A 232 0.70 -12.69 7.45
CA PRO A 232 2.05 -13.17 7.16
C PRO A 232 2.42 -12.92 5.70
N TYR A 233 3.70 -12.67 5.42
CA TYR A 233 4.25 -12.73 4.07
C TYR A 233 4.99 -14.05 3.86
N VAL A 234 6.11 -14.27 4.56
CA VAL A 234 6.83 -15.57 4.61
C VAL A 234 7.32 -15.82 6.03
N ALA A 235 7.78 -17.05 6.32
CA ALA A 235 8.45 -17.40 7.57
C ALA A 235 9.81 -18.10 7.36
N SER A 236 10.11 -18.59 6.15
CA SER A 236 11.46 -18.95 5.74
C SER A 236 12.32 -17.72 5.45
N GLU A 237 13.64 -17.85 5.65
CA GLU A 237 14.61 -16.82 5.25
C GLU A 237 14.96 -16.90 3.76
N ALA A 238 15.01 -15.75 3.09
CA ALA A 238 15.61 -15.63 1.76
C ALA A 238 17.14 -15.69 1.87
N ARG A 239 17.73 -16.82 1.46
CA ARG A 239 19.19 -17.01 1.40
C ARG A 239 19.60 -17.53 0.03
N PRO A 240 20.66 -16.99 -0.60
CA PRO A 240 21.27 -17.62 -1.77
C PRO A 240 21.88 -18.96 -1.35
N ALA A 241 21.96 -19.91 -2.28
CA ALA A 241 22.64 -21.18 -2.05
C ALA A 241 24.15 -20.94 -1.82
N SER A 242 24.77 -21.68 -0.90
CA SER A 242 26.22 -21.54 -0.61
C SER A 242 27.13 -21.90 -1.79
N LEU A 243 26.58 -22.48 -2.86
CA LEU A 243 27.32 -22.95 -4.02
C LEU A 243 26.49 -22.75 -5.31
N VAL A 244 26.71 -21.63 -5.99
CA VAL A 244 26.05 -21.30 -7.27
C VAL A 244 26.72 -22.06 -8.42
N ARG A 245 25.94 -22.79 -9.23
CA ARG A 245 26.41 -23.46 -10.46
C ARG A 245 25.87 -22.78 -11.71
N VAL A 246 26.75 -22.43 -12.63
CA VAL A 246 26.38 -21.97 -13.98
C VAL A 246 25.76 -23.13 -14.77
N ARG A 247 24.45 -23.06 -15.03
CA ARG A 247 23.65 -24.08 -15.73
C ARG A 247 23.66 -23.90 -17.25
N SER A 248 24.83 -24.02 -17.88
CA SER A 248 24.96 -23.94 -19.35
C SER A 248 24.34 -25.13 -20.10
N ASP A 249 23.79 -26.10 -19.38
CA ASP A 249 23.18 -27.34 -19.86
C ASP A 249 21.67 -27.24 -20.11
N ILE A 250 20.99 -26.19 -19.62
CA ILE A 250 19.52 -26.08 -19.66
C ILE A 250 19.08 -24.94 -20.59
N THR A 251 18.33 -25.28 -21.63
CA THR A 251 17.63 -24.29 -22.46
C THR A 251 16.34 -23.83 -21.78
N ILE A 252 16.32 -22.60 -21.27
CA ILE A 252 15.09 -21.94 -20.79
C ILE A 252 14.44 -21.18 -21.97
N PRO A 253 13.11 -21.30 -22.17
CA PRO A 253 12.41 -20.54 -23.20
C PRO A 253 12.50 -19.03 -22.94
N ALA A 254 12.43 -18.22 -23.99
CA ALA A 254 12.15 -16.80 -23.82
C ALA A 254 10.68 -16.63 -23.35
N PRO A 255 10.39 -15.75 -22.37
CA PRO A 255 9.01 -15.43 -22.01
C PRO A 255 8.18 -14.96 -23.22
N PRO A 256 6.90 -15.32 -23.30
CA PRO A 256 6.01 -14.77 -24.31
C PRO A 256 5.76 -13.27 -24.04
N PRO A 257 5.42 -12.46 -25.07
CA PRO A 257 5.03 -11.07 -24.86
C PRO A 257 3.80 -10.97 -23.93
N PRO A 258 3.69 -9.93 -23.07
CA PRO A 258 2.51 -9.66 -22.25
C PRO A 258 1.23 -9.52 -23.08
N ILE A 259 0.06 -9.86 -22.52
CA ILE A 259 -1.21 -9.71 -23.24
C ILE A 259 -1.66 -8.24 -23.19
N VAL A 260 -1.80 -7.63 -24.37
CA VAL A 260 -2.33 -6.26 -24.50
C VAL A 260 -3.85 -6.29 -24.44
N TRP A 261 -4.41 -5.64 -23.42
CA TRP A 261 -5.85 -5.56 -23.19
C TRP A 261 -6.41 -4.20 -23.62
N PRO A 262 -7.62 -4.13 -24.24
CA PRO A 262 -8.19 -2.86 -24.70
C PRO A 262 -8.39 -1.87 -23.54
N GLY A 263 -7.84 -0.65 -23.69
CA GLY A 263 -8.07 0.44 -22.75
C GLY A 263 -9.49 1.01 -22.85
N ALA A 264 -10.04 1.45 -21.72
CA ALA A 264 -11.33 2.14 -21.65
C ALA A 264 -11.35 3.13 -20.47
N VAL A 265 -12.26 4.11 -20.51
CA VAL A 265 -12.57 4.98 -19.37
C VAL A 265 -14.04 4.79 -19.02
N LEU A 266 -14.32 4.41 -17.77
CA LEU A 266 -15.69 4.25 -17.23
C LEU A 266 -15.73 4.89 -15.84
N GLY A 267 -16.78 5.67 -15.54
CA GLY A 267 -16.86 6.39 -14.26
C GLY A 267 -15.66 7.32 -13.99
N GLU A 268 -15.10 7.91 -15.05
CA GLU A 268 -13.86 8.72 -15.05
C GLU A 268 -12.60 7.96 -14.57
N VAL A 269 -12.68 6.65 -14.37
CA VAL A 269 -11.53 5.76 -14.13
C VAL A 269 -11.02 5.24 -15.47
N ALA A 270 -9.76 5.53 -15.80
CA ALA A 270 -9.06 4.84 -16.89
C ALA A 270 -8.73 3.40 -16.46
N GLY A 271 -8.90 2.42 -17.35
CA GLY A 271 -8.71 1.01 -17.04
C GLY A 271 -8.72 0.14 -18.29
N GLN A 272 -9.00 -1.16 -18.13
CA GLN A 272 -8.93 -2.16 -19.19
C GLN A 272 -10.23 -2.95 -19.29
N LEU A 273 -10.72 -3.20 -20.50
CA LEU A 273 -11.78 -4.18 -20.74
C LEU A 273 -11.19 -5.60 -20.75
N ARG A 274 -11.88 -6.50 -20.03
CA ARG A 274 -11.57 -7.93 -19.94
C ARG A 274 -12.68 -8.81 -20.55
N ALA A 275 -13.86 -8.23 -20.77
CA ALA A 275 -14.86 -8.73 -21.70
C ALA A 275 -15.55 -7.53 -22.38
N PRO A 276 -15.96 -7.64 -23.66
CA PRO A 276 -16.61 -6.53 -24.37
C PRO A 276 -17.95 -6.17 -23.73
N ILE A 277 -18.25 -4.87 -23.70
CA ILE A 277 -19.56 -4.37 -23.25
C ILE A 277 -20.61 -4.67 -24.33
N ARG A 278 -21.66 -5.40 -23.97
CA ARG A 278 -22.76 -5.81 -24.84
C ARG A 278 -24.08 -5.90 -24.06
N GLY A 279 -25.20 -5.89 -24.78
CA GLY A 279 -26.48 -6.31 -24.21
C GLY A 279 -26.55 -7.82 -24.01
N ASP A 280 -27.58 -8.28 -23.31
CA ASP A 280 -27.90 -9.69 -23.15
C ASP A 280 -28.13 -10.36 -24.53
N PRO A 281 -27.38 -11.42 -24.89
CA PRO A 281 -27.55 -12.10 -26.18
C PRO A 281 -28.82 -12.95 -26.27
N ALA A 282 -29.55 -13.16 -25.16
CA ALA A 282 -30.83 -13.88 -25.19
C ALA A 282 -31.93 -13.05 -25.87
N ALA A 283 -32.68 -13.68 -26.78
CA ALA A 283 -33.77 -13.02 -27.49
C ALA A 283 -35.03 -12.81 -26.61
N GLY A 284 -35.82 -11.80 -26.95
CA GLY A 284 -37.13 -11.53 -26.36
C GLY A 284 -37.09 -10.95 -24.94
N LEU A 285 -38.25 -10.93 -24.29
CA LEU A 285 -38.42 -10.44 -22.93
C LEU A 285 -38.00 -11.50 -21.89
N ILE A 286 -37.64 -11.05 -20.70
CA ILE A 286 -37.51 -11.88 -19.51
C ILE A 286 -38.68 -11.56 -18.57
N ASN A 287 -39.57 -12.53 -18.33
CA ASN A 287 -40.79 -12.39 -17.52
C ASN A 287 -41.59 -11.08 -17.78
N GLY A 288 -41.74 -10.72 -19.07
CA GLY A 288 -42.45 -9.51 -19.50
C GLY A 288 -41.65 -8.20 -19.45
N GLN A 289 -40.43 -8.21 -18.95
CA GLN A 289 -39.51 -7.05 -18.96
C GLN A 289 -38.48 -7.17 -20.11
N PRO A 290 -37.97 -6.04 -20.64
CA PRO A 290 -36.79 -6.07 -21.49
C PRO A 290 -35.59 -6.70 -20.76
N ARG A 291 -34.61 -7.18 -21.52
CA ARG A 291 -33.30 -7.62 -20.99
C ARG A 291 -32.34 -6.43 -20.81
N LEU A 292 -31.12 -6.66 -20.31
CA LEU A 292 -30.12 -5.60 -20.16
C LEU A 292 -29.54 -5.18 -21.52
N THR A 293 -29.52 -3.88 -21.81
CA THR A 293 -28.90 -3.32 -23.03
C THR A 293 -27.41 -3.04 -22.83
N ALA A 294 -26.67 -2.81 -23.92
CA ALA A 294 -25.23 -2.49 -23.85
C ALA A 294 -24.94 -1.18 -23.08
N ASP A 295 -25.83 -0.19 -23.18
CA ASP A 295 -25.66 1.10 -22.51
C ASP A 295 -26.06 1.06 -21.04
N GLU A 296 -27.02 0.20 -20.68
CA GLU A 296 -27.30 -0.10 -19.27
C GLU A 296 -26.11 -0.83 -18.63
N VAL A 297 -25.53 -1.82 -19.31
CA VAL A 297 -24.31 -2.50 -18.83
C VAL A 297 -23.14 -1.52 -18.72
N ARG A 298 -22.95 -0.60 -19.69
CA ARG A 298 -21.98 0.50 -19.58
C ARG A 298 -22.24 1.39 -18.37
N THR A 299 -23.50 1.69 -18.07
CA THR A 299 -23.91 2.55 -16.95
C THR A 299 -23.64 1.86 -15.60
N ILE A 300 -24.06 0.60 -15.45
CA ILE A 300 -23.79 -0.26 -14.28
C ILE A 300 -22.27 -0.33 -13.99
N LEU A 301 -21.46 -0.60 -15.02
CA LEU A 301 -20.00 -0.62 -14.90
C LEU A 301 -19.43 0.76 -14.53
N SER A 302 -19.98 1.84 -15.08
CA SER A 302 -19.51 3.22 -14.83
C SER A 302 -19.85 3.71 -13.43
N ASN A 303 -21.03 3.40 -12.91
CA ASN A 303 -21.45 3.77 -11.55
C ASN A 303 -20.59 3.08 -10.50
N ALA A 304 -20.30 1.79 -10.70
CA ALA A 304 -19.36 1.04 -9.87
C ALA A 304 -17.92 1.60 -9.99
N ALA A 305 -17.42 1.88 -11.21
CA ALA A 305 -16.09 2.46 -11.39
C ALA A 305 -15.94 3.84 -10.73
N ALA A 306 -16.95 4.71 -10.86
CA ALA A 306 -16.99 6.01 -10.19
C ALA A 306 -16.98 5.87 -8.67
N ARG A 307 -17.68 4.88 -8.10
CA ARG A 307 -17.61 4.58 -6.66
C ARG A 307 -16.24 4.06 -6.25
N ALA A 308 -15.63 3.14 -7.02
CA ALA A 308 -14.30 2.60 -6.75
C ALA A 308 -13.24 3.72 -6.68
N ARG A 309 -13.30 4.69 -7.61
CA ARG A 309 -12.46 5.89 -7.66
C ARG A 309 -12.42 6.68 -6.36
N VAL A 310 -13.51 6.68 -5.60
CA VAL A 310 -13.67 7.42 -4.34
C VAL A 310 -13.83 6.49 -3.13
N THR A 311 -13.51 5.20 -3.25
CA THR A 311 -13.56 4.22 -2.16
C THR A 311 -12.15 3.90 -1.70
N ARG A 312 -11.88 3.96 -0.39
CA ARG A 312 -10.55 3.65 0.16
C ARG A 312 -10.27 2.15 0.11
N ALA A 313 -9.18 1.75 -0.53
CA ALA A 313 -8.68 0.38 -0.55
C ALA A 313 -8.49 -0.18 0.87
N GLY A 314 -8.77 -1.47 1.06
CA GLY A 314 -8.54 -2.16 2.33
C GLY A 314 -7.12 -2.70 2.48
N ILE A 315 -6.45 -3.07 1.38
CA ILE A 315 -5.16 -3.80 1.40
C ILE A 315 -3.98 -3.09 0.70
N ARG A 316 -4.20 -1.94 0.05
CA ARG A 316 -3.13 -1.23 -0.68
C ARG A 316 -2.18 -0.47 0.24
N LEU A 317 -0.91 -0.48 -0.13
CA LEU A 317 0.20 0.16 0.58
C LEU A 317 0.92 1.16 -0.34
N PRO A 318 1.20 2.40 0.11
CA PRO A 318 0.74 3.00 1.37
C PRO A 318 -0.80 3.11 1.44
N ALA A 319 -1.32 3.07 2.66
CA ALA A 319 -2.76 3.17 2.90
C ALA A 319 -3.33 4.54 2.47
N GLY A 320 -4.63 4.58 2.16
CA GLY A 320 -5.30 5.78 1.63
C GLY A 320 -5.37 5.87 0.11
N GLN A 321 -4.99 4.81 -0.63
CA GLN A 321 -5.20 4.69 -2.07
C GLN A 321 -6.64 4.30 -2.45
N ALA A 322 -7.02 4.61 -3.68
CA ALA A 322 -8.30 4.20 -4.27
C ALA A 322 -8.37 2.68 -4.45
N ALA A 323 -9.53 2.10 -4.11
CA ALA A 323 -9.82 0.69 -4.29
C ALA A 323 -9.79 0.32 -5.78
N GLN A 324 -8.94 -0.65 -6.12
CA GLN A 324 -8.80 -1.21 -7.45
C GLN A 324 -9.49 -2.57 -7.52
N VAL A 325 -10.33 -2.73 -8.55
CA VAL A 325 -11.29 -3.83 -8.64
C VAL A 325 -11.48 -4.29 -10.09
N PHE A 326 -11.89 -5.55 -10.23
CA PHE A 326 -12.65 -6.02 -11.38
C PHE A 326 -14.14 -5.83 -11.12
N ILE A 327 -14.84 -5.35 -12.13
CA ILE A 327 -16.26 -5.04 -12.14
C ILE A 327 -16.89 -5.86 -13.27
N ALA A 328 -17.74 -6.82 -12.94
CA ALA A 328 -18.36 -7.75 -13.89
C ALA A 328 -19.88 -7.63 -13.89
N VAL A 329 -20.50 -7.73 -15.07
CA VAL A 329 -21.97 -7.82 -15.23
C VAL A 329 -22.33 -9.07 -16.01
N VAL A 330 -23.37 -9.79 -15.55
CA VAL A 330 -23.89 -11.02 -16.20
C VAL A 330 -25.41 -10.93 -16.40
N SER A 331 -25.93 -11.56 -17.45
CA SER A 331 -27.38 -11.68 -17.67
C SER A 331 -28.04 -12.72 -16.75
N ASN A 332 -29.35 -12.60 -16.56
CA ASN A 332 -30.16 -13.72 -16.09
C ASN A 332 -30.54 -14.60 -17.31
N PRO A 333 -30.08 -15.88 -17.39
CA PRO A 333 -30.27 -16.72 -18.56
C PRO A 333 -31.74 -16.93 -18.93
N ALA A 334 -31.99 -17.29 -20.20
CA ALA A 334 -33.36 -17.48 -20.70
C ALA A 334 -33.99 -18.81 -20.29
N ARG A 335 -33.18 -19.78 -19.85
CA ARG A 335 -33.59 -21.13 -19.42
C ARG A 335 -32.59 -21.65 -18.39
N ASP A 336 -33.07 -22.46 -17.46
CA ASP A 336 -32.22 -23.23 -16.54
C ASP A 336 -31.26 -24.13 -17.33
N GLY A 337 -30.05 -24.32 -16.79
CA GLY A 337 -28.98 -25.08 -17.44
C GLY A 337 -28.19 -24.30 -18.50
N GLN A 338 -28.45 -23.00 -18.67
CA GLN A 338 -27.63 -22.11 -19.50
C GLN A 338 -26.70 -21.25 -18.63
N PRO A 339 -25.43 -21.03 -19.04
CA PRO A 339 -24.52 -20.16 -18.29
C PRO A 339 -24.98 -18.70 -18.35
N PRO A 340 -25.03 -17.99 -17.20
CA PRO A 340 -25.18 -16.53 -17.19
C PRO A 340 -24.09 -15.89 -18.04
N ALA A 341 -24.51 -15.19 -19.09
CA ALA A 341 -23.60 -14.65 -20.09
C ALA A 341 -22.91 -13.39 -19.55
N VAL A 342 -21.58 -13.34 -19.64
CA VAL A 342 -20.83 -12.13 -19.31
C VAL A 342 -21.19 -11.02 -20.32
N LEU A 343 -21.69 -9.90 -19.82
CA LEU A 343 -22.13 -8.75 -20.61
C LEU A 343 -21.08 -7.64 -20.67
N GLY A 344 -20.12 -7.66 -19.74
CA GLY A 344 -18.94 -6.81 -19.73
C GLY A 344 -18.11 -7.05 -18.47
N VAL A 345 -16.79 -6.88 -18.58
CA VAL A 345 -15.88 -6.84 -17.43
C VAL A 345 -14.90 -5.70 -17.62
N PHE A 346 -14.85 -4.81 -16.63
CA PHE A 346 -13.89 -3.72 -16.54
C PHE A 346 -12.91 -3.96 -15.38
N ARG A 347 -11.63 -3.68 -15.61
CA ARG A 347 -10.55 -3.75 -14.62
C ARG A 347 -10.01 -2.35 -14.43
N THR A 348 -10.07 -1.81 -13.21
CA THR A 348 -9.42 -0.53 -12.88
C THR A 348 -7.88 -0.71 -12.80
N PRO A 349 -7.07 0.36 -12.75
CA PRO A 349 -5.60 0.24 -12.79
C PRO A 349 -5.07 -0.71 -11.71
N ASP A 350 -4.11 -1.56 -12.07
CA ASP A 350 -3.39 -2.43 -11.13
C ASP A 350 -4.23 -3.42 -10.29
N ALA A 351 -5.55 -3.54 -10.49
CA ALA A 351 -6.40 -4.49 -9.74
C ALA A 351 -5.88 -5.94 -9.83
N ALA A 352 -5.76 -6.62 -8.69
CA ALA A 352 -5.11 -7.93 -8.56
C ALA A 352 -5.85 -9.02 -9.37
N VAL A 353 -5.12 -9.84 -10.14
CA VAL A 353 -5.68 -10.60 -11.27
C VAL A 353 -6.61 -11.74 -10.85
N PHE A 354 -6.47 -12.28 -9.63
CA PHE A 354 -7.40 -13.28 -9.07
C PHE A 354 -8.87 -12.82 -9.14
N SER A 355 -9.08 -11.50 -9.02
CA SER A 355 -10.39 -10.87 -8.95
C SER A 355 -11.17 -10.92 -10.26
N TRP A 356 -10.55 -11.28 -11.39
CA TRP A 356 -11.28 -11.42 -12.66
C TRP A 356 -12.34 -12.52 -12.61
N ASP A 357 -11.90 -13.75 -12.32
CA ASP A 357 -12.79 -14.90 -12.22
C ASP A 357 -13.80 -14.69 -11.08
N VAL A 358 -13.29 -14.24 -9.93
CA VAL A 358 -14.07 -13.98 -8.71
C VAL A 358 -15.17 -12.93 -8.93
N ALA A 359 -14.92 -11.82 -9.63
CA ALA A 359 -15.96 -10.82 -9.90
C ALA A 359 -17.14 -11.41 -10.70
N VAL A 360 -16.84 -12.24 -11.71
CA VAL A 360 -17.88 -12.97 -12.46
C VAL A 360 -18.55 -14.04 -11.58
N GLN A 361 -17.78 -14.75 -10.75
CA GLN A 361 -18.27 -15.78 -9.82
C GLN A 361 -19.25 -15.19 -8.79
N LYS A 362 -18.96 -14.00 -8.25
CA LYS A 362 -19.85 -13.23 -7.35
C LYS A 362 -21.16 -12.84 -8.04
N ALA A 363 -21.07 -12.32 -9.27
CA ALA A 363 -22.24 -11.98 -10.07
C ALA A 363 -23.13 -13.22 -10.35
N ARG A 364 -22.53 -14.33 -10.79
CA ARG A 364 -23.22 -15.60 -11.04
C ARG A 364 -23.86 -16.19 -9.79
N THR A 365 -23.16 -16.12 -8.64
CA THR A 365 -23.71 -16.49 -7.33
C THR A 365 -24.96 -15.66 -7.01
N ALA A 366 -24.90 -14.34 -7.21
CA ALA A 366 -26.03 -13.45 -6.95
C ALA A 366 -27.25 -13.72 -7.84
N VAL A 367 -27.08 -14.07 -9.13
CA VAL A 367 -28.17 -14.57 -9.98
C VAL A 367 -28.71 -15.89 -9.46
N PHE A 368 -27.85 -16.90 -9.28
CA PHE A 368 -28.23 -18.29 -9.02
C PHE A 368 -29.03 -18.46 -7.72
N PHE A 369 -28.74 -17.68 -6.67
CA PHE A 369 -29.47 -17.74 -5.42
C PHE A 369 -30.72 -16.84 -5.37
N SER A 370 -30.91 -15.93 -6.32
CA SER A 370 -32.02 -14.95 -6.34
C SER A 370 -33.18 -15.36 -7.26
N ASN A 371 -34.39 -14.84 -6.98
CA ASN A 371 -35.59 -15.01 -7.81
C ASN A 371 -36.61 -13.88 -7.54
N HIS A 372 -37.87 -14.04 -7.95
CA HIS A 372 -38.93 -13.03 -7.75
C HIS A 372 -39.39 -12.84 -6.29
N ALA A 373 -39.05 -13.75 -5.38
CA ALA A 373 -39.44 -13.73 -3.97
C ALA A 373 -38.26 -13.52 -3.00
N ARG A 374 -37.01 -13.70 -3.45
CA ARG A 374 -35.80 -13.41 -2.66
C ARG A 374 -34.68 -12.82 -3.51
N ALA A 375 -34.01 -11.80 -2.99
CA ALA A 375 -32.84 -11.15 -3.54
C ALA A 375 -31.66 -11.32 -2.58
N TYR A 376 -30.75 -12.24 -2.93
CA TYR A 376 -29.59 -12.61 -2.11
C TYR A 376 -28.31 -12.08 -2.76
N SER A 377 -27.47 -11.39 -1.99
CA SER A 377 -26.11 -11.04 -2.42
C SER A 377 -25.15 -12.21 -2.18
N SER A 378 -23.93 -12.14 -2.72
CA SER A 378 -22.89 -13.12 -2.37
C SER A 378 -22.52 -13.06 -0.88
N ARG A 379 -22.72 -11.92 -0.19
CA ARG A 379 -22.64 -11.85 1.28
C ARG A 379 -23.77 -12.63 1.96
N THR A 380 -25.01 -12.55 1.45
CA THR A 380 -26.13 -13.35 1.99
C THR A 380 -25.84 -14.84 1.87
N VAL A 381 -25.38 -15.28 0.68
CA VAL A 381 -24.99 -16.68 0.43
C VAL A 381 -23.84 -17.07 1.36
N GLY A 382 -22.82 -16.23 1.48
CA GLY A 382 -21.68 -16.44 2.38
C GLY A 382 -22.04 -16.61 3.85
N PHE A 383 -22.96 -15.78 4.35
CA PHE A 383 -23.47 -15.85 5.72
C PHE A 383 -24.29 -17.11 6.00
N LEU A 384 -25.02 -17.60 5.00
CA LEU A 384 -25.74 -18.88 5.05
C LEU A 384 -24.85 -20.10 4.75
N ALA A 385 -23.60 -19.90 4.35
CA ALA A 385 -22.63 -20.95 4.04
C ALA A 385 -21.58 -21.16 5.15
N GLN A 386 -21.87 -20.75 6.38
CA GLN A 386 -20.95 -20.80 7.52
C GLN A 386 -21.04 -22.16 8.25
N GLU A 387 -19.90 -22.68 8.71
CA GLU A 387 -19.81 -23.97 9.43
C GLU A 387 -20.60 -23.97 10.74
N ASN A 388 -20.69 -22.83 11.41
CA ASN A 388 -21.50 -22.61 12.61
C ASN A 388 -22.46 -21.44 12.34
N TYR A 389 -23.74 -21.59 12.64
CA TYR A 389 -24.77 -20.57 12.41
C TYR A 389 -25.67 -20.34 13.64
N PRO A 390 -25.84 -19.09 14.13
CA PRO A 390 -25.27 -17.85 13.60
C PRO A 390 -23.73 -17.75 13.75
N PRO A 391 -23.03 -17.02 12.85
CA PRO A 391 -21.57 -17.09 12.78
C PRO A 391 -20.87 -16.44 13.98
N GLY A 392 -19.77 -17.03 14.40
CA GLY A 392 -18.98 -16.59 15.57
C GLY A 392 -19.35 -17.27 16.90
N LEU A 393 -20.38 -18.12 16.92
CA LEU A 393 -20.72 -19.00 18.05
C LEU A 393 -20.24 -20.42 17.77
N GLU A 394 -19.46 -21.02 18.68
CA GLU A 394 -19.03 -22.42 18.54
C GLU A 394 -20.15 -23.43 18.86
N ASN A 395 -20.04 -24.62 18.27
CA ASN A 395 -20.94 -25.77 18.44
C ASN A 395 -22.39 -25.51 18.00
N GLN A 396 -22.59 -24.65 17.00
CA GLN A 396 -23.88 -24.43 16.36
C GLN A 396 -24.04 -25.32 15.12
N PRO A 397 -25.27 -25.66 14.70
CA PRO A 397 -25.49 -26.30 13.41
C PRO A 397 -24.97 -25.41 12.25
N PRO A 398 -24.52 -26.00 11.13
CA PRO A 398 -24.09 -25.26 9.96
C PRO A 398 -25.24 -24.52 9.28
N GLY A 399 -24.91 -23.43 8.59
CA GLY A 399 -25.85 -22.72 7.73
C GLY A 399 -26.29 -23.60 6.53
N PRO A 400 -27.48 -23.34 5.95
CA PRO A 400 -28.10 -24.22 4.96
C PRO A 400 -27.36 -24.30 3.61
N PHE A 401 -26.35 -23.47 3.39
CA PHE A 401 -25.49 -23.47 2.20
C PHE A 401 -24.04 -23.93 2.49
N PHE A 402 -23.73 -24.36 3.71
CA PHE A 402 -22.40 -24.89 4.04
C PHE A 402 -22.08 -26.12 3.18
N GLY A 403 -20.83 -26.24 2.71
CA GLY A 403 -20.41 -27.32 1.82
C GLY A 403 -20.88 -27.19 0.36
N LEU A 404 -21.65 -26.14 -0.03
CA LEU A 404 -22.12 -26.01 -1.41
C LEU A 404 -21.03 -25.61 -2.39
N GLN A 405 -20.02 -24.84 -1.96
CA GLN A 405 -18.93 -24.42 -2.85
C GLN A 405 -18.06 -25.64 -3.22
N GLU A 406 -17.73 -26.44 -2.21
CA GLU A 406 -17.06 -27.73 -2.28
C GLU A 406 -17.86 -28.69 -3.18
N ARG A 407 -19.18 -28.78 -2.98
CA ARG A 407 -20.08 -29.65 -3.77
C ARG A 407 -20.12 -29.29 -5.26
N PHE A 408 -19.95 -28.02 -5.63
CA PHE A 408 -19.90 -27.60 -7.03
C PHE A 408 -18.48 -27.64 -7.63
N ALA A 409 -17.41 -27.57 -6.82
CA ALA A 409 -16.03 -27.52 -7.30
C ALA A 409 -15.28 -28.86 -7.21
N LEU A 410 -15.37 -29.57 -6.08
CA LEU A 410 -14.56 -30.78 -5.81
C LEU A 410 -14.76 -31.91 -6.84
N PRO A 411 -15.99 -32.27 -7.27
CA PRO A 411 -16.16 -33.35 -8.25
C PRO A 411 -15.44 -33.06 -9.57
N VAL A 412 -15.36 -31.78 -9.98
CA VAL A 412 -14.66 -31.38 -11.21
C VAL A 412 -13.15 -31.34 -10.98
N LEU A 413 -12.70 -30.84 -9.82
CA LEU A 413 -11.28 -30.83 -9.43
C LEU A 413 -10.68 -32.24 -9.35
N THR A 414 -11.45 -33.24 -8.91
CA THR A 414 -11.02 -34.65 -8.85
C THR A 414 -11.29 -35.44 -10.14
N GLY A 415 -11.87 -34.81 -11.17
CA GLY A 415 -12.27 -35.48 -12.42
C GLY A 415 -13.44 -36.47 -12.29
N ALA A 416 -14.14 -36.48 -11.15
CA ALA A 416 -15.25 -37.37 -10.83
C ALA A 416 -16.64 -36.81 -11.22
N GLY A 417 -16.71 -35.60 -11.76
CA GLY A 417 -17.97 -34.94 -12.13
C GLY A 417 -17.80 -33.84 -13.17
N ALA A 418 -18.92 -33.40 -13.75
CA ALA A 418 -18.98 -32.38 -14.79
C ALA A 418 -19.25 -30.98 -14.22
N VAL A 419 -18.81 -29.95 -14.95
CA VAL A 419 -19.10 -28.54 -14.65
C VAL A 419 -20.61 -28.30 -14.67
N ASN A 420 -21.15 -27.67 -13.62
CA ASN A 420 -22.54 -27.22 -13.60
C ASN A 420 -22.69 -26.05 -14.61
N PRO A 421 -23.50 -26.18 -15.67
CA PRO A 421 -23.55 -25.17 -16.74
C PRO A 421 -24.16 -23.84 -16.30
N ASN A 422 -24.89 -23.78 -15.18
CA ASN A 422 -25.35 -22.52 -14.57
C ASN A 422 -24.21 -21.76 -13.86
N LEU A 423 -23.15 -22.48 -13.50
CA LEU A 423 -22.05 -22.03 -12.65
C LEU A 423 -20.70 -22.47 -13.28
N PRO A 424 -20.39 -22.05 -14.53
CA PRO A 424 -19.25 -22.60 -15.28
C PRO A 424 -17.88 -22.21 -14.70
N ASN A 425 -17.83 -21.30 -13.73
CA ASN A 425 -16.67 -21.02 -12.89
C ASN A 425 -16.95 -21.19 -11.38
N GLY A 426 -17.97 -21.96 -10.99
CA GLY A 426 -18.31 -22.23 -9.58
C GLY A 426 -19.12 -21.12 -8.88
N ILE A 427 -19.09 -21.12 -7.54
CA ILE A 427 -19.67 -20.08 -6.67
C ILE A 427 -18.63 -19.55 -5.70
N THR A 428 -18.94 -18.42 -5.05
CA THR A 428 -18.17 -17.86 -3.93
C THR A 428 -19.07 -17.60 -2.73
N VAL A 429 -18.49 -17.73 -1.54
CA VAL A 429 -19.13 -17.52 -0.23
C VAL A 429 -18.68 -16.20 0.42
N PHE A 430 -18.19 -15.22 -0.35
CA PHE A 430 -17.74 -13.93 0.18
C PHE A 430 -18.31 -12.70 -0.59
N PRO A 431 -18.35 -11.50 0.03
CA PRO A 431 -19.17 -10.34 -0.38
C PRO A 431 -18.84 -9.71 -1.75
N GLY A 432 -19.69 -8.80 -2.24
CA GLY A 432 -19.46 -8.02 -3.48
C GLY A 432 -20.31 -8.39 -4.71
N GLY A 433 -21.17 -9.41 -4.66
CA GLY A 433 -22.08 -9.78 -5.74
C GLY A 433 -23.54 -9.40 -5.46
N PHE A 434 -24.21 -8.71 -6.39
CA PHE A 434 -25.59 -8.22 -6.22
C PHE A 434 -26.50 -8.52 -7.42
N PRO A 435 -27.72 -9.01 -7.19
CA PRO A 435 -28.71 -9.22 -8.25
C PRO A 435 -29.33 -7.90 -8.72
N LEU A 436 -29.57 -7.79 -10.03
CA LEU A 436 -30.14 -6.62 -10.70
C LEU A 436 -31.60 -6.89 -11.08
N TYR A 437 -32.51 -6.03 -10.64
CA TYR A 437 -33.96 -6.15 -10.85
C TYR A 437 -34.54 -4.99 -11.67
N ARG A 438 -35.48 -5.30 -12.55
CA ARG A 438 -36.31 -4.32 -13.26
C ARG A 438 -37.78 -4.63 -12.97
N ASN A 439 -38.51 -3.71 -12.35
CA ASN A 439 -39.94 -3.86 -12.04
C ASN A 439 -40.28 -5.20 -11.33
N GLY A 440 -39.43 -5.63 -10.38
CA GLY A 440 -39.57 -6.91 -9.66
C GLY A 440 -39.03 -8.16 -10.37
N VAL A 441 -38.62 -8.06 -11.64
CA VAL A 441 -37.99 -9.16 -12.39
C VAL A 441 -36.47 -9.11 -12.28
N LEU A 442 -35.84 -10.23 -11.91
CA LEU A 442 -34.40 -10.42 -11.97
C LEU A 442 -33.92 -10.41 -13.44
N VAL A 443 -33.10 -9.43 -13.84
CA VAL A 443 -32.59 -9.26 -15.21
C VAL A 443 -31.10 -9.60 -15.36
N GLY A 444 -30.35 -9.66 -14.25
CA GLY A 444 -28.93 -10.01 -14.25
C GLY A 444 -28.29 -9.86 -12.86
N ALA A 445 -26.98 -9.70 -12.82
CA ALA A 445 -26.24 -9.32 -11.62
C ALA A 445 -24.97 -8.53 -11.93
N ILE A 446 -24.50 -7.77 -10.95
CA ILE A 446 -23.15 -7.20 -10.88
C ILE A 446 -22.30 -7.99 -9.86
N GLY A 447 -20.99 -8.08 -10.07
CA GLY A 447 -20.05 -8.60 -9.09
C GLY A 447 -18.73 -7.83 -9.11
N ILE A 448 -18.23 -7.50 -7.93
CA ILE A 448 -16.99 -6.72 -7.71
C ILE A 448 -15.98 -7.57 -6.95
N SER A 449 -14.70 -7.51 -7.34
CA SER A 449 -13.63 -8.10 -6.54
C SER A 449 -12.36 -7.28 -6.65
N GLY A 450 -11.65 -7.10 -5.53
CA GLY A 450 -10.35 -6.43 -5.49
C GLY A 450 -9.88 -6.17 -4.07
N ASP A 451 -9.56 -4.90 -3.77
CA ASP A 451 -8.80 -4.52 -2.57
C ASP A 451 -9.57 -4.56 -1.23
N GLY A 452 -10.73 -5.22 -1.13
CA GLY A 452 -11.40 -5.49 0.15
C GLY A 452 -12.88 -5.84 0.04
N ILE A 453 -13.36 -6.79 0.86
CA ILE A 453 -14.72 -7.33 0.75
C ILE A 453 -15.85 -6.35 1.09
N ASP A 454 -15.62 -5.38 1.98
CA ASP A 454 -16.62 -4.35 2.29
C ASP A 454 -16.58 -3.21 1.24
N GLN A 455 -15.42 -2.95 0.64
CA GLN A 455 -15.27 -2.08 -0.53
C GLN A 455 -16.00 -2.66 -1.74
N ASP A 456 -15.81 -3.96 -2.03
CA ASP A 456 -16.51 -4.69 -3.09
C ASP A 456 -18.04 -4.55 -2.95
N ASP A 457 -18.55 -4.62 -1.71
CA ASP A 457 -19.97 -4.43 -1.39
C ASP A 457 -20.46 -3.01 -1.69
N LEU A 458 -19.71 -1.97 -1.29
CA LEU A 458 -20.08 -0.57 -1.54
C LEU A 458 -20.04 -0.22 -3.02
N ILE A 459 -19.02 -0.69 -3.72
CA ILE A 459 -18.83 -0.51 -5.16
C ILE A 459 -19.94 -1.26 -5.93
N GLY A 460 -20.28 -2.47 -5.49
CA GLY A 460 -21.31 -3.30 -6.10
C GLY A 460 -22.70 -2.70 -5.92
N ALA A 461 -23.02 -2.25 -4.71
CA ALA A 461 -24.27 -1.54 -4.42
C ALA A 461 -24.43 -0.27 -5.28
N ALA A 462 -23.37 0.52 -5.46
CA ALA A 462 -23.40 1.69 -6.35
C ALA A 462 -23.64 1.33 -7.83
N GLY A 463 -23.15 0.17 -8.28
CA GLY A 463 -23.46 -0.38 -9.60
C GLY A 463 -24.92 -0.83 -9.78
N THR A 464 -25.67 -1.09 -8.70
CA THR A 464 -27.09 -1.48 -8.76
C THR A 464 -28.07 -0.31 -8.92
N GLU A 465 -27.60 0.92 -9.14
CA GLU A 465 -28.47 2.10 -9.22
C GLU A 465 -29.49 2.01 -10.37
N GLY A 466 -30.77 2.18 -10.05
CA GLY A 466 -31.90 1.97 -10.95
C GLY A 466 -32.32 0.50 -11.13
N PHE A 467 -31.60 -0.44 -10.49
CA PHE A 467 -31.78 -1.88 -10.59
C PHE A 467 -31.88 -2.58 -9.22
N GLN A 468 -32.13 -1.85 -8.14
CA GLN A 468 -32.22 -2.44 -6.80
C GLN A 468 -33.44 -3.37 -6.65
N PRO A 469 -33.33 -4.49 -5.89
CA PRO A 469 -34.49 -5.28 -5.49
C PRO A 469 -35.43 -4.49 -4.57
N ALA A 470 -36.73 -4.77 -4.67
CA ALA A 470 -37.72 -4.23 -3.75
C ALA A 470 -37.40 -4.67 -2.29
N PRO A 471 -37.55 -3.79 -1.27
CA PRO A 471 -37.19 -4.11 0.10
C PRO A 471 -37.77 -5.43 0.62
N GLY A 472 -39.06 -5.71 0.35
CA GLY A 472 -39.75 -6.92 0.82
C GLY A 472 -39.24 -8.26 0.28
N ILE A 473 -38.36 -8.27 -0.73
CA ILE A 473 -37.67 -9.49 -1.18
C ILE A 473 -36.18 -9.49 -0.84
N ARG A 474 -35.63 -8.38 -0.34
CA ARG A 474 -34.19 -8.23 -0.08
C ARG A 474 -33.80 -9.01 1.19
N ALA A 475 -32.62 -9.63 1.19
CA ALA A 475 -32.22 -10.52 2.29
C ALA A 475 -32.26 -9.89 3.68
N ASP A 476 -31.94 -8.60 3.81
CA ASP A 476 -31.99 -7.85 5.07
C ASP A 476 -33.41 -7.48 5.53
N PHE A 477 -34.46 -7.96 4.87
CA PHE A 477 -35.83 -8.01 5.39
C PHE A 477 -36.26 -9.43 5.77
N GLN A 478 -35.32 -10.37 5.82
CA GLN A 478 -35.53 -11.78 6.14
C GLN A 478 -34.64 -12.21 7.31
N GLU A 479 -35.09 -13.22 8.05
CA GLU A 479 -34.35 -13.85 9.13
C GLU A 479 -34.27 -15.37 8.90
N TYR A 480 -33.19 -15.97 9.35
CA TYR A 480 -33.05 -17.42 9.46
C TYR A 480 -32.55 -17.75 10.86
N LEU A 481 -33.22 -18.67 11.57
CA LEU A 481 -32.94 -19.00 12.98
C LEU A 481 -32.79 -17.76 13.89
N SER A 482 -33.69 -16.77 13.73
CA SER A 482 -33.69 -15.47 14.43
C SER A 482 -32.47 -14.57 14.17
N ALA A 483 -31.64 -14.87 13.18
CA ALA A 483 -30.58 -14.00 12.69
C ALA A 483 -31.00 -13.32 11.39
N ARG A 484 -31.05 -11.99 11.40
CA ARG A 484 -31.30 -11.15 10.21
C ARG A 484 -30.18 -11.32 9.19
N LEU A 485 -30.54 -11.63 7.94
CA LEU A 485 -29.55 -11.92 6.90
C LEU A 485 -28.86 -10.63 6.40
N PRO A 486 -27.53 -10.62 6.21
CA PRO A 486 -26.85 -9.48 5.63
C PRO A 486 -27.04 -9.44 4.11
N TYR A 487 -27.50 -8.29 3.59
CA TYR A 487 -27.51 -8.02 2.15
C TYR A 487 -26.27 -7.25 1.69
N ALA A 488 -25.88 -6.20 2.42
CA ALA A 488 -24.62 -5.48 2.21
C ALA A 488 -24.03 -5.03 3.55
N LYS A 489 -22.71 -4.81 3.61
CA LYS A 489 -22.00 -4.14 4.71
C LYS A 489 -20.97 -3.20 4.10
N PHE A 490 -21.08 -1.91 4.40
CA PHE A 490 -20.15 -0.89 3.94
C PHE A 490 -19.08 -0.59 5.01
N PRO A 491 -17.85 -0.21 4.63
CA PRO A 491 -16.81 0.13 5.59
C PRO A 491 -17.22 1.33 6.45
N ARG A 492 -16.75 1.38 7.70
CA ARG A 492 -16.79 2.62 8.49
C ARG A 492 -15.77 3.58 7.90
N ASP A 493 -16.22 4.79 7.59
CA ASP A 493 -15.48 5.76 6.79
C ASP A 493 -14.94 5.15 5.48
N PRO A 494 -15.79 4.88 4.48
CA PRO A 494 -15.39 4.11 3.30
C PRO A 494 -14.78 4.96 2.19
N GLU A 495 -14.97 6.27 2.22
CA GLU A 495 -14.60 7.15 1.12
C GLU A 495 -13.12 7.50 1.17
N LEU A 496 -12.54 7.68 -0.01
CA LEU A 496 -11.39 8.57 -0.16
C LEU A 496 -11.86 9.99 0.09
N ARG A 497 -11.86 10.38 1.36
CA ARG A 497 -11.80 11.78 1.71
C ARG A 497 -10.57 12.37 1.01
N PRO A 498 -10.69 13.48 0.26
CA PRO A 498 -9.59 14.44 0.22
C PRO A 498 -9.20 14.72 1.67
N ALA A 499 -7.93 15.00 1.97
CA ALA A 499 -7.45 15.16 3.35
C ALA A 499 -8.00 16.44 4.02
N LEU A 500 -9.30 16.44 4.31
CA LEU A 500 -9.98 17.28 5.28
C LEU A 500 -9.44 16.88 6.65
N ALA A 501 -8.30 17.47 6.99
CA ALA A 501 -7.70 17.33 8.30
C ALA A 501 -8.75 17.62 9.38
N PRO A 502 -8.74 16.90 10.52
CA PRO A 502 -9.48 17.34 11.69
C PRO A 502 -9.09 18.79 11.97
N SER A 503 -10.10 19.66 12.11
CA SER A 503 -10.02 21.10 11.86
C SER A 503 -8.73 21.78 12.33
N THR A 504 -8.18 22.64 11.45
CA THR A 504 -6.87 23.35 11.44
C THR A 504 -5.81 22.72 10.53
N TRP A 505 -4.86 23.55 10.06
CA TRP A 505 -3.70 23.21 9.20
C TRP A 505 -4.00 22.73 7.76
N SER A 506 -4.16 23.69 6.84
CA SER A 506 -4.32 23.43 5.40
C SER A 506 -2.97 23.31 4.66
N SER A 507 -2.57 22.08 4.30
CA SER A 507 -1.38 21.83 3.47
C SER A 507 -1.69 21.95 1.96
N ALA A 508 -1.59 23.16 1.41
CA ALA A 508 -1.68 23.36 -0.05
C ALA A 508 -0.41 22.87 -0.77
N SER A 509 -0.53 22.16 -1.90
CA SER A 509 0.58 21.93 -2.85
C SER A 509 0.10 21.36 -4.20
N GLU A 510 0.12 22.19 -5.26
CA GLU A 510 0.05 21.74 -6.66
C GLU A 510 1.04 22.52 -7.57
N SER A 511 2.01 23.24 -7.00
CA SER A 511 2.79 24.27 -7.72
C SER A 511 4.30 24.22 -7.50
N GLY A 512 4.98 23.47 -8.36
CA GLY A 512 6.25 23.86 -9.01
C GLY A 512 7.56 23.82 -8.21
N ASP A 513 7.64 24.55 -7.11
CA ASP A 513 8.92 25.20 -6.72
C ASP A 513 9.73 24.45 -5.64
N LEU A 514 9.30 23.25 -5.23
CA LEU A 514 10.08 22.34 -4.38
C LEU A 514 10.18 20.93 -4.98
N PRO A 515 11.28 20.19 -4.72
CA PRO A 515 11.35 18.76 -4.96
C PRO A 515 10.21 17.99 -4.27
N PRO A 516 9.66 16.94 -4.91
CA PRO A 516 8.74 16.01 -4.23
C PRO A 516 9.37 15.40 -2.96
N GLY A 517 8.65 15.42 -1.85
CA GLY A 517 9.12 14.88 -0.56
C GLY A 517 10.09 15.79 0.22
N SER A 518 9.97 17.11 0.11
CA SER A 518 10.78 18.08 0.89
C SER A 518 10.41 18.14 2.37
N MET A 519 11.40 18.51 3.18
CA MET A 519 11.36 18.87 4.60
C MET A 519 10.47 20.09 4.91
N LEU A 520 9.21 19.93 5.32
CA LEU A 520 8.32 21.06 5.64
C LEU A 520 7.99 21.14 7.12
N ASN A 521 8.21 22.33 7.69
CA ASN A 521 8.01 22.68 9.11
C ASN A 521 8.80 21.79 10.10
N PHE A 522 9.19 22.37 11.22
CA PHE A 522 9.80 21.62 12.32
C PHE A 522 9.24 22.05 13.67
N SER A 523 9.12 21.11 14.58
CA SER A 523 8.76 21.36 15.98
C SER A 523 9.61 20.50 16.90
N ALA A 524 9.87 21.01 18.09
CA ALA A 524 10.59 20.31 19.15
C ALA A 524 9.90 20.61 20.49
N ARG A 525 9.62 19.57 21.27
CA ARG A 525 9.06 19.72 22.63
C ARG A 525 9.96 19.03 23.64
N GLY A 526 10.33 19.76 24.68
CA GLY A 526 11.17 19.27 25.78
C GLY A 526 11.25 20.28 26.92
N TRP A 527 12.01 19.94 27.96
CA TRP A 527 12.21 20.77 29.14
C TRP A 527 13.27 21.86 28.90
N ALA A 528 13.03 23.07 29.42
CA ALA A 528 13.98 24.18 29.41
C ALA A 528 13.95 25.00 30.72
N SER A 529 15.02 25.76 30.97
CA SER A 529 15.24 26.65 32.12
C SER A 529 16.30 27.70 31.78
N GLY A 530 16.67 28.57 32.74
CA GLY A 530 17.76 29.55 32.56
C GLY A 530 19.19 28.98 32.48
N GLY A 531 19.38 27.70 32.84
CA GLY A 531 20.69 27.01 32.70
C GLY A 531 20.68 25.84 31.72
N ILE A 532 19.53 25.51 31.13
CA ILE A 532 19.33 24.36 30.24
C ILE A 532 18.35 24.80 29.16
N ALA A 533 18.81 25.00 27.93
CA ALA A 533 17.93 25.36 26.81
C ALA A 533 17.50 24.13 26.00
N LEU A 534 16.29 24.20 25.44
CA LEU A 534 15.90 23.36 24.31
C LEU A 534 16.54 23.95 23.06
N ILE A 535 17.37 23.19 22.36
CA ILE A 535 18.14 23.68 21.21
C ILE A 535 17.67 22.95 19.96
N VAL A 536 17.31 23.71 18.92
CA VAL A 536 16.87 23.22 17.62
C VAL A 536 17.87 23.63 16.57
N GLY A 537 18.52 22.66 15.92
CA GLY A 537 19.37 22.89 14.75
C GLY A 537 18.62 22.61 13.46
N PHE A 538 18.77 23.46 12.45
CA PHE A 538 18.11 23.30 11.14
C PHE A 538 18.94 23.94 10.02
N ALA A 539 18.84 23.38 8.81
CA ALA A 539 19.38 23.98 7.59
C ALA A 539 18.25 24.39 6.64
N VAL A 540 18.42 25.53 5.96
CA VAL A 540 17.42 26.11 5.05
C VAL A 540 17.93 26.02 3.61
N GLN A 541 17.18 25.33 2.76
CA GLN A 541 17.44 25.17 1.32
C GLN A 541 16.24 25.61 0.47
N GLY A 542 16.43 25.75 -0.85
CA GLY A 542 15.37 26.18 -1.78
C GLY A 542 15.87 27.04 -2.95
N GLY A 543 14.97 27.84 -3.53
CA GLY A 543 15.23 28.74 -4.68
C GLY A 543 16.11 29.96 -4.35
N ALA A 544 16.06 30.99 -5.21
CA ALA A 544 16.74 32.27 -4.93
C ALA A 544 15.97 33.13 -3.91
N ASP A 545 14.64 33.20 -4.08
CA ASP A 545 13.71 33.93 -3.20
C ASP A 545 13.13 32.99 -2.13
N LEU A 546 13.77 32.90 -0.96
CA LEU A 546 13.22 32.14 0.16
C LEU A 546 12.11 32.92 0.90
N PRO A 547 11.05 32.25 1.39
CA PRO A 547 10.04 32.87 2.25
C PRO A 547 10.63 33.30 3.60
N ALA A 548 9.99 34.25 4.28
CA ALA A 548 10.33 34.56 5.67
C ALA A 548 9.96 33.39 6.61
N MET A 549 10.83 33.08 7.56
CA MET A 549 10.66 32.01 8.53
C MET A 549 10.05 32.56 9.82
N LEU A 550 8.99 31.92 10.31
CA LEU A 550 8.42 32.15 11.64
C LEU A 550 8.99 31.13 12.60
N LEU A 551 9.69 31.60 13.62
CA LEU A 551 10.22 30.81 14.73
C LEU A 551 9.37 31.11 15.98
N ARG A 552 9.06 30.09 16.78
CA ARG A 552 8.23 30.22 17.99
C ARG A 552 8.84 29.45 19.16
N GLY A 553 8.58 29.93 20.37
CA GLY A 553 8.72 29.19 21.62
C GLY A 553 7.43 29.35 22.42
N ALA A 554 6.52 28.37 22.27
CA ALA A 554 5.28 28.31 23.01
C ALA A 554 5.55 27.76 24.42
N GLY A 555 5.30 28.61 25.41
CA GLY A 555 5.38 28.32 26.84
C GLY A 555 3.99 28.44 27.45
N PRO A 556 3.57 29.62 27.94
CA PRO A 556 2.25 29.81 28.56
C PRO A 556 1.07 29.33 27.72
N ALA A 557 1.11 29.43 26.38
CA ALA A 557 0.03 28.92 25.52
C ALA A 557 -0.15 27.39 25.57
N LEU A 558 0.83 26.62 26.07
CA LEU A 558 0.68 25.17 26.22
C LEU A 558 -0.25 24.78 27.39
N VAL A 559 -0.51 25.68 28.34
CA VAL A 559 -1.51 25.47 29.39
C VAL A 559 -2.90 25.25 28.80
N ASP A 560 -3.21 25.95 27.70
CA ASP A 560 -4.48 25.79 26.94
C ASP A 560 -4.57 24.47 26.17
N HIS A 561 -3.44 23.75 26.08
CA HIS A 561 -3.31 22.43 25.48
C HIS A 561 -3.03 21.36 26.55
N ASN A 562 -3.42 21.62 27.80
CA ASN A 562 -3.31 20.74 28.97
C ASN A 562 -1.86 20.33 29.33
N VAL A 563 -0.89 21.23 29.13
CA VAL A 563 0.48 21.08 29.63
C VAL A 563 0.62 21.92 30.91
N GLU A 564 0.43 21.27 32.06
CA GLU A 564 0.44 21.94 33.37
C GLU A 564 1.84 22.42 33.81
N ASP A 565 2.91 21.77 33.31
CA ASP A 565 4.31 22.08 33.61
C ASP A 565 4.94 23.08 32.61
N ALA A 566 4.13 23.84 31.88
CA ALA A 566 4.59 24.71 30.80
C ALA A 566 5.54 25.83 31.28
N LEU A 567 6.58 26.10 30.48
CA LEU A 567 7.57 27.13 30.77
C LEU A 567 6.93 28.53 30.78
N ALA A 568 6.75 29.11 31.97
CA ALA A 568 6.00 30.36 32.14
C ALA A 568 6.67 31.63 31.57
N LYS A 569 7.98 31.60 31.29
CA LYS A 569 8.75 32.74 30.76
C LYS A 569 9.85 32.30 29.78
N PRO A 570 9.49 31.84 28.56
CA PRO A 570 10.47 31.47 27.56
C PRO A 570 11.28 32.69 27.08
N VAL A 571 12.48 32.44 26.58
CA VAL A 571 13.30 33.38 25.81
C VAL A 571 13.88 32.61 24.63
N LEU A 572 13.86 33.20 23.44
CA LEU A 572 14.27 32.58 22.18
C LEU A 572 15.41 33.38 21.57
N THR A 573 16.48 32.71 21.14
CA THR A 573 17.60 33.30 20.39
C THR A 573 17.85 32.49 19.13
N LEU A 574 18.00 33.16 18.00
CA LEU A 574 18.40 32.57 16.72
C LEU A 574 19.87 32.91 16.44
N ASN A 575 20.71 31.89 16.22
CA ASN A 575 22.12 32.07 15.87
C ASN A 575 22.44 31.52 14.47
N ASP A 576 23.49 32.08 13.85
CA ASP A 576 24.10 31.54 12.63
C ASP A 576 24.98 30.29 12.88
N SER A 577 25.55 29.74 11.80
CA SER A 577 26.47 28.60 11.86
C SER A 577 27.84 28.89 12.48
N ALA A 578 28.15 30.15 12.80
CA ALA A 578 29.34 30.56 13.53
C ALA A 578 29.06 30.87 15.02
N GLY A 579 27.79 30.78 15.45
CA GLY A 579 27.36 31.03 16.82
C GLY A 579 27.02 32.48 17.15
N HIS A 580 26.96 33.38 16.16
CA HIS A 580 26.52 34.76 16.38
C HIS A 580 25.00 34.83 16.50
N ALA A 581 24.50 35.52 17.53
CA ALA A 581 23.08 35.83 17.65
C ALA A 581 22.64 36.79 16.51
N LEU A 582 21.66 36.36 15.73
CA LEU A 582 21.04 37.11 14.64
C LEU A 582 19.81 37.90 15.10
N ALA A 583 19.07 37.35 16.06
CA ALA A 583 17.90 37.97 16.68
C ALA A 583 17.52 37.22 17.97
N ASP A 584 16.91 37.93 18.92
CA ASP A 584 16.34 37.38 20.14
C ASP A 584 14.91 37.90 20.40
N ASN A 585 14.16 37.18 21.21
CA ASN A 585 12.84 37.61 21.68
C ASN A 585 12.54 37.08 23.09
N ALA A 586 12.02 37.96 23.95
CA ALA A 586 11.56 37.65 25.30
C ALA A 586 10.03 37.81 25.48
N GLY A 587 9.31 38.29 24.48
CA GLY A 587 7.85 38.35 24.47
C GLY A 587 7.35 38.63 23.07
N TRP A 588 6.42 37.82 22.56
CA TRP A 588 5.93 37.94 21.19
C TRP A 588 5.14 39.24 20.97
N SER A 589 4.48 39.74 22.03
CA SER A 589 3.76 41.02 22.04
C SER A 589 4.66 42.23 22.23
N ASP A 590 5.86 42.05 22.81
CA ASP A 590 6.90 43.08 22.98
C ASP A 590 7.82 43.22 21.73
N ALA A 591 7.61 42.38 20.71
CA ALA A 591 8.37 42.42 19.47
C ALA A 591 8.05 43.68 18.63
N GLY A 592 9.01 44.13 17.81
CA GLY A 592 8.88 45.37 17.03
C GLY A 592 7.75 45.42 15.99
N ASP A 593 7.20 44.27 15.59
CA ASP A 593 5.94 44.19 14.82
C ASP A 593 5.13 42.94 15.22
N PRO A 594 4.23 43.07 16.23
CA PRO A 594 3.37 41.97 16.62
C PRO A 594 2.24 41.74 15.62
N VAL A 595 1.95 42.68 14.71
CA VAL A 595 0.89 42.54 13.69
C VAL A 595 1.37 41.61 12.57
N ALA A 596 2.60 41.80 12.09
CA ALA A 596 3.25 40.86 11.17
C ALA A 596 3.43 39.47 11.79
N LEU A 597 3.71 39.38 13.10
CA LEU A 597 3.76 38.09 13.81
C LEU A 597 2.38 37.39 13.85
N ARG A 598 1.28 38.06 14.23
CA ARG A 598 -0.07 37.48 14.16
C ARG A 598 -0.42 37.04 12.75
N ALA A 599 -0.09 37.85 11.74
CA ALA A 599 -0.33 37.52 10.34
C ALA A 599 0.54 36.35 9.84
N ALA A 600 1.79 36.23 10.32
CA ALA A 600 2.68 35.12 10.02
C ALA A 600 2.18 33.81 10.66
N MET A 601 1.74 33.86 11.92
CA MET A 601 1.12 32.72 12.60
C MET A 601 -0.11 32.24 11.83
N ALA A 602 -1.01 33.16 11.46
CA ALA A 602 -2.20 32.83 10.67
C ALA A 602 -1.86 32.23 9.29
N ARG A 603 -0.82 32.70 8.59
CA ARG A 603 -0.35 32.11 7.31
C ARG A 603 0.24 30.71 7.49
N ALA A 604 1.02 30.50 8.54
CA ALA A 604 1.57 29.17 8.87
C ALA A 604 0.49 28.17 9.32
N GLY A 605 -0.66 28.66 9.80
CA GLY A 605 -1.71 27.87 10.46
C GLY A 605 -1.54 27.77 11.98
N ALA A 606 -0.53 28.44 12.54
CA ALA A 606 -0.17 28.40 13.95
C ALA A 606 -1.29 28.85 14.88
N PHE A 607 -1.53 28.07 15.92
CA PHE A 607 -2.45 28.41 17.01
C PHE A 607 -2.07 29.78 17.58
N PRO A 608 -3.01 30.73 17.76
CA PRO A 608 -2.67 32.09 18.18
C PRO A 608 -2.15 32.11 19.61
N PHE A 609 -1.08 32.87 19.85
CA PHE A 609 -0.72 33.24 21.23
C PHE A 609 -1.71 34.26 21.80
N ARG A 610 -1.97 34.20 23.10
CA ARG A 610 -2.81 35.20 23.78
C ARG A 610 -2.10 36.54 23.89
N GLU A 611 -2.87 37.61 23.74
CA GLU A 611 -2.41 38.98 23.92
C GLU A 611 -1.82 39.17 25.33
N GLY A 612 -0.64 39.79 25.43
CA GLY A 612 0.10 39.90 26.69
C GLY A 612 0.70 38.61 27.24
N SER A 613 0.66 37.50 26.50
CA SER A 613 1.36 36.26 26.89
C SER A 613 2.88 36.39 26.76
N ALA A 614 3.61 35.74 27.67
CA ALA A 614 5.07 35.66 27.66
C ALA A 614 5.63 34.61 26.68
N ASP A 615 4.81 33.98 25.84
CA ASP A 615 5.28 33.20 24.69
C ASP A 615 6.22 34.05 23.80
N VAL A 616 7.10 33.40 23.03
CA VAL A 616 8.11 34.10 22.21
C VAL A 616 8.01 33.74 20.73
N ALA A 617 8.28 34.70 19.85
CA ALA A 617 8.30 34.50 18.41
C ALA A 617 9.23 35.48 17.68
N LEU A 618 9.78 35.02 16.55
CA LEU A 618 10.56 35.81 15.60
C LEU A 618 10.06 35.58 14.18
N LEU A 619 10.05 36.63 13.36
CA LEU A 619 9.86 36.55 11.91
C LEU A 619 11.15 37.03 11.24
N THR A 620 11.89 36.12 10.61
CA THR A 620 13.21 36.39 10.04
C THR A 620 13.23 36.17 8.51
N PRO A 621 13.94 36.97 7.71
CA PRO A 621 14.09 36.72 6.27
C PRO A 621 14.74 35.36 6.00
N GLY A 622 14.14 34.54 5.11
CA GLY A 622 14.72 33.28 4.70
C GLY A 622 16.07 33.48 4.01
N ARG A 623 17.09 32.78 4.49
CA ARG A 623 18.45 32.79 3.92
C ARG A 623 19.02 31.38 3.96
N LYS A 624 19.73 30.97 2.91
CA LYS A 624 20.40 29.67 2.85
C LYS A 624 21.52 29.60 3.88
N GLY A 625 21.56 28.52 4.66
CA GLY A 625 22.52 28.34 5.74
C GLY A 625 22.05 27.32 6.76
N ALA A 626 22.90 27.06 7.76
CA ALA A 626 22.56 26.31 8.96
C ALA A 626 22.42 27.28 10.15
N TYR A 627 21.45 27.00 11.03
CA TYR A 627 21.07 27.87 12.13
C TYR A 627 20.81 27.05 13.39
N THR A 628 20.90 27.72 14.55
CA THR A 628 20.39 27.17 15.81
C THR A 628 19.37 28.12 16.43
N MET A 629 18.19 27.60 16.76
CA MET A 629 17.22 28.26 17.62
C MET A 629 17.38 27.70 19.04
N VAL A 630 17.63 28.58 20.00
CA VAL A 630 17.85 28.26 21.41
C VAL A 630 16.67 28.81 22.20
N VAL A 631 15.92 27.95 22.89
CA VAL A 631 14.78 28.33 23.73
C VAL A 631 15.08 27.99 25.19
N GLY A 632 15.28 29.01 26.01
CA GLY A 632 15.56 28.92 27.44
C GLY A 632 14.44 29.53 28.29
N GLY A 633 14.58 29.49 29.62
CA GLY A 633 13.70 30.18 30.55
C GLY A 633 14.38 31.38 31.21
N ARG A 634 13.72 32.53 31.34
CA ARG A 634 14.26 33.69 32.08
C ARG A 634 13.72 33.79 33.51
N ASP A 635 14.34 34.66 34.31
CA ASP A 635 13.94 34.97 35.69
C ASP A 635 13.85 33.74 36.61
N GLY A 636 14.66 32.71 36.35
CA GLY A 636 14.63 31.43 37.07
C GLY A 636 13.51 30.48 36.67
N ALA A 637 12.67 30.82 35.68
CA ALA A 637 11.62 29.94 35.20
C ALA A 637 12.18 28.65 34.56
N SER A 638 11.46 27.55 34.75
CA SER A 638 11.68 26.26 34.10
C SER A 638 10.35 25.59 33.76
N GLY A 639 10.32 24.74 32.74
CA GLY A 639 9.13 24.00 32.34
C GLY A 639 9.26 23.35 30.96
N THR A 640 8.21 22.65 30.53
CA THR A 640 8.08 22.16 29.15
C THR A 640 7.82 23.32 28.19
N VAL A 641 8.53 23.35 27.07
CA VAL A 641 8.37 24.34 25.99
C VAL A 641 8.27 23.65 24.64
N LEU A 642 7.48 24.23 23.73
CA LEU A 642 7.32 23.78 22.35
C LEU A 642 7.95 24.83 21.43
N ALA A 643 9.12 24.49 20.89
CA ALA A 643 9.82 25.29 19.91
C ALA A 643 9.37 24.90 18.49
N GLU A 644 9.11 25.86 17.61
CA GLU A 644 8.56 25.60 16.27
C GLU A 644 9.20 26.48 15.20
N ILE A 645 9.24 25.97 13.97
CA ILE A 645 9.78 26.62 12.77
C ILE A 645 8.81 26.38 11.62
N TYR A 646 8.31 27.46 11.03
CA TYR A 646 7.45 27.46 9.85
C TYR A 646 8.05 28.33 8.76
N ASP A 647 7.89 27.94 7.50
CA ASP A 647 7.92 28.93 6.43
C ASP A 647 6.58 29.72 6.44
N THR A 648 6.61 31.00 6.07
CA THR A 648 5.40 31.85 6.04
C THR A 648 4.96 32.23 4.63
N GLY A 649 5.41 31.46 3.64
CA GLY A 649 5.11 31.64 2.23
C GLY A 649 3.70 31.17 1.86
N GLY A 650 3.26 31.58 0.67
CA GLY A 650 2.09 30.98 0.03
C GLY A 650 2.44 29.63 -0.60
N ALA A 651 1.45 28.96 -1.20
CA ALA A 651 1.62 27.67 -1.88
C ALA A 651 2.73 27.62 -2.96
N TYR A 652 3.19 28.79 -3.41
CA TYR A 652 4.16 28.99 -4.50
C TYR A 652 5.60 29.32 -4.04
N ARG A 653 5.87 29.46 -2.72
CA ARG A 653 7.22 29.78 -2.22
C ARG A 653 7.45 29.11 -0.86
N ARG A 654 8.21 28.02 -0.83
CA ARG A 654 8.56 27.29 0.39
C ARG A 654 10.06 27.11 0.53
N ALA A 655 10.50 26.78 1.74
CA ALA A 655 11.86 26.33 2.02
C ALA A 655 11.87 24.80 2.24
N ASP A 656 12.94 24.12 1.80
CA ASP A 656 13.22 22.75 2.21
C ASP A 656 14.09 22.82 3.48
N LEU A 657 13.52 22.37 4.61
CA LEU A 657 14.19 22.32 5.90
C LEU A 657 14.89 20.98 6.06
N THR A 658 16.21 20.98 5.96
CA THR A 658 17.05 19.78 6.03
C THR A 658 17.88 19.75 7.31
N ASN A 659 18.48 18.59 7.61
CA ASN A 659 19.39 18.39 8.74
C ASN A 659 18.80 18.88 10.08
N LEU A 660 17.58 18.41 10.36
CA LEU A 660 16.79 18.82 11.51
C LEU A 660 17.30 18.12 12.77
N SER A 661 17.43 18.85 13.87
CA SER A 661 17.91 18.30 15.13
C SER A 661 17.31 18.98 16.34
N VAL A 662 17.20 18.23 17.44
CA VAL A 662 16.80 18.70 18.76
C VAL A 662 17.77 18.18 19.82
N ARG A 663 18.36 19.08 20.62
CA ARG A 663 19.11 18.73 21.83
C ARG A 663 18.37 19.23 23.06
N GLY A 664 18.24 18.38 24.06
CA GLY A 664 17.61 18.71 25.33
C GLY A 664 18.03 17.76 26.45
N ARG A 665 17.79 18.16 27.71
CA ARG A 665 18.10 17.34 28.88
C ARG A 665 16.82 16.71 29.44
N MET A 666 16.89 15.41 29.68
CA MET A 666 15.78 14.57 30.09
C MET A 666 15.94 14.19 31.57
N PHE A 667 14.84 14.14 32.31
CA PHE A 667 14.82 13.98 33.77
C PHE A 667 13.71 13.03 34.22
N LEU A 668 13.77 12.58 35.48
CA LEU A 668 12.83 11.61 36.08
C LEU A 668 11.34 11.93 35.85
N GLY A 669 10.97 13.23 35.83
CA GLY A 669 9.61 13.72 35.53
C GLY A 669 9.37 14.13 34.07
N SER A 670 10.41 14.44 33.29
CA SER A 670 10.32 14.80 31.87
C SER A 670 11.16 13.83 31.04
N ARG A 671 10.57 12.65 30.79
CA ARG A 671 11.24 11.47 30.20
C ARG A 671 11.19 11.41 28.67
N LEU A 672 10.74 12.50 28.01
CA LEU A 672 10.40 12.53 26.59
C LEU A 672 10.94 13.80 25.93
N LEU A 673 11.78 13.64 24.91
CA LEU A 673 12.17 14.69 23.97
C LEU A 673 11.51 14.37 22.63
N THR A 674 10.65 15.28 22.13
CA THR A 674 9.89 15.07 20.88
C THR A 674 10.41 16.00 19.78
N ALA A 675 10.57 15.48 18.57
CA ALA A 675 10.72 16.24 17.34
C ALA A 675 9.54 15.93 16.41
N GLY A 676 8.98 16.94 15.73
CA GLY A 676 7.89 16.78 14.77
C GLY A 676 8.22 17.46 13.44
N PHE A 677 7.88 16.82 12.33
CA PHE A 677 8.18 17.32 10.97
C PHE A 677 7.10 16.86 9.98
N VAL A 678 7.00 17.52 8.82
CA VAL A 678 6.08 17.14 7.74
C VAL A 678 6.87 16.88 6.46
N ILE A 679 6.55 15.79 5.77
CA ILE A 679 7.04 15.51 4.41
C ILE A 679 6.01 16.04 3.41
N SER A 680 6.45 16.86 2.46
CA SER A 680 5.58 17.44 1.45
C SER A 680 4.91 16.36 0.57
N PRO A 681 3.68 16.59 0.05
CA PRO A 681 3.11 15.77 -1.02
C PRO A 681 4.08 15.57 -2.19
N GLY A 682 4.03 14.37 -2.79
CA GLY A 682 5.02 13.91 -3.75
C GLY A 682 5.50 12.49 -3.46
N SER A 683 6.76 12.21 -3.78
CA SER A 683 7.43 10.93 -3.52
C SER A 683 7.71 10.70 -2.03
N PRO A 684 7.90 9.43 -1.60
CA PRO A 684 8.42 9.14 -0.26
C PRO A 684 9.83 9.70 -0.08
N ARG A 685 10.18 10.16 1.13
CA ARG A 685 11.53 10.63 1.47
C ARG A 685 12.28 9.59 2.30
N ASN A 686 13.49 9.27 1.88
CA ASN A 686 14.42 8.43 2.63
C ASN A 686 15.09 9.27 3.72
N LEU A 687 15.05 8.79 4.96
CA LEU A 687 15.57 9.49 6.14
C LEU A 687 16.51 8.60 6.95
N LEU A 688 17.58 9.20 7.47
CA LEU A 688 18.37 8.69 8.57
C LEU A 688 17.97 9.45 9.84
N ILE A 689 17.33 8.76 10.79
CA ILE A 689 16.89 9.32 12.06
C ILE A 689 17.76 8.72 13.17
N ARG A 690 18.36 9.56 14.01
CA ARG A 690 19.27 9.14 15.08
C ARG A 690 18.78 9.63 16.43
N GLY A 691 18.84 8.77 17.44
CA GLY A 691 18.76 9.13 18.86
C GLY A 691 20.11 8.94 19.49
N ILE A 692 20.72 10.01 20.00
CA ILE A 692 22.11 9.99 20.43
C ILE A 692 22.19 10.39 21.92
N GLY A 693 22.76 9.48 22.70
CA GLY A 693 23.06 9.63 24.12
C GLY A 693 24.54 9.33 24.34
N PRO A 694 24.98 8.06 24.51
CA PRO A 694 26.36 7.75 24.88
C PRO A 694 27.44 8.32 23.95
N SER A 695 27.23 8.42 22.63
CA SER A 695 28.24 9.03 21.74
C SER A 695 28.48 10.52 22.00
N LEU A 696 27.59 11.24 22.71
CA LEU A 696 27.79 12.64 23.07
C LEU A 696 28.99 12.85 24.03
N ALA A 697 29.41 11.82 24.77
CA ALA A 697 30.59 11.87 25.62
C ALA A 697 31.87 12.22 24.83
N ALA A 698 31.98 11.77 23.57
CA ALA A 698 33.10 12.08 22.68
C ALA A 698 33.18 13.58 22.30
N PHE A 699 32.10 14.33 22.51
CA PHE A 699 32.00 15.77 22.26
C PHE A 699 32.05 16.61 23.54
N GLY A 700 32.47 16.02 24.67
CA GLY A 700 32.63 16.73 25.94
C GLY A 700 31.33 16.94 26.72
N VAL A 701 30.23 16.27 26.37
CA VAL A 701 29.00 16.29 27.18
C VAL A 701 29.22 15.45 28.44
N GLU A 702 29.17 16.10 29.61
CA GLU A 702 29.49 15.47 30.91
C GLU A 702 28.45 14.44 31.38
N GLN A 703 27.18 14.62 31.00
CA GLN A 703 26.06 13.76 31.44
C GLN A 703 25.15 13.37 30.25
N PRO A 704 25.63 12.53 29.32
CA PRO A 704 24.80 11.97 28.26
C PRO A 704 23.74 11.02 28.84
N LEU A 705 22.58 10.94 28.20
CA LEU A 705 21.59 9.91 28.50
C LEU A 705 22.17 8.52 28.18
N ALA A 706 22.20 7.61 29.16
CA ALA A 706 22.88 6.32 29.01
C ALA A 706 22.15 5.34 28.07
N ARG A 707 20.80 5.26 28.15
CA ARG A 707 20.00 4.38 27.29
C ARG A 707 18.81 5.12 26.65
N PRO A 708 19.05 5.95 25.60
CA PRO A 708 17.98 6.48 24.77
C PRO A 708 17.21 5.37 24.03
N ARG A 709 15.88 5.48 23.95
CA ARG A 709 15.03 4.71 23.02
C ARG A 709 14.39 5.65 22.00
N LEU A 710 14.50 5.30 20.72
CA LEU A 710 13.94 6.05 19.58
C LEU A 710 12.63 5.42 19.12
N VAL A 711 11.55 6.19 19.07
CA VAL A 711 10.24 5.74 18.56
C VAL A 711 9.74 6.75 17.52
N LEU A 712 9.41 6.27 16.32
CA LEU A 712 8.80 7.05 15.25
C LEU A 712 7.29 6.80 15.19
N ARG A 713 6.50 7.88 15.12
CA ARG A 713 5.04 7.84 15.01
C ARG A 713 4.51 8.69 13.86
N ASN A 714 3.32 8.35 13.38
CA ASN A 714 2.55 9.14 12.41
C ASN A 714 1.62 10.17 13.10
N ALA A 715 0.87 10.92 12.30
CA ALA A 715 -0.13 11.89 12.75
C ALA A 715 -1.27 11.31 13.61
N SER A 716 -1.61 10.02 13.45
CA SER A 716 -2.56 9.30 14.31
C SER A 716 -1.95 8.84 15.65
N GLY A 717 -0.65 9.06 15.87
CA GLY A 717 0.07 8.66 17.07
C GLY A 717 0.50 7.19 17.11
N GLU A 718 0.24 6.42 16.04
CA GLU A 718 0.62 5.02 15.91
C GLU A 718 2.14 4.89 15.72
N VAL A 719 2.75 3.86 16.30
CA VAL A 719 4.19 3.58 16.11
C VAL A 719 4.41 3.00 14.72
N ILE A 720 5.22 3.68 13.91
CA ILE A 720 5.70 3.17 12.62
C ILE A 720 6.94 2.30 12.80
N ALA A 721 7.90 2.75 13.60
CA ALA A 721 9.17 2.06 13.81
C ALA A 721 9.81 2.43 15.16
N GLU A 722 10.70 1.56 15.65
CA GLU A 722 11.55 1.83 16.80
C GLU A 722 13.02 1.59 16.42
N GLY A 723 13.91 2.47 16.87
CA GLY A 723 15.32 2.41 16.50
C GLY A 723 16.07 1.33 17.27
N ALA A 724 16.80 0.49 16.54
CA ALA A 724 17.71 -0.50 17.12
C ALA A 724 19.05 0.17 17.50
N PRO A 725 19.74 -0.26 18.57
CA PRO A 725 21.06 0.26 18.92
C PRO A 725 22.06 -0.01 17.79
N TRP A 726 22.70 1.04 17.28
CA TRP A 726 23.36 1.00 15.96
C TRP A 726 24.45 -0.09 15.85
N ALA A 727 25.24 -0.29 16.92
CA ALA A 727 26.38 -1.20 16.95
C ALA A 727 26.01 -2.70 16.89
N ILE A 728 24.73 -3.04 17.01
CA ILE A 728 24.20 -4.41 16.89
C ILE A 728 23.05 -4.52 15.86
N GLY A 729 22.82 -3.47 15.07
CA GLY A 729 21.85 -3.49 13.97
C GLY A 729 22.34 -4.31 12.78
N SER A 730 21.46 -5.09 12.17
CA SER A 730 21.76 -5.87 10.95
C SER A 730 22.03 -5.01 9.71
N ASN A 731 21.84 -3.70 9.80
CA ASN A 731 21.99 -2.69 8.75
C ASN A 731 23.05 -1.61 9.09
N ALA A 732 24.04 -1.95 9.92
CA ALA A 732 25.05 -1.00 10.39
C ALA A 732 25.90 -0.39 9.25
N VAL A 733 26.16 -1.16 8.18
CA VAL A 733 26.94 -0.71 7.02
C VAL A 733 26.17 0.35 6.21
N GLU A 734 24.87 0.15 6.02
CA GLU A 734 23.97 1.09 5.38
C GLU A 734 23.82 2.38 6.20
N VAL A 735 23.73 2.26 7.52
CA VAL A 735 23.70 3.40 8.46
C VAL A 735 25.00 4.20 8.40
N GLU A 736 26.17 3.55 8.42
CA GLU A 736 27.46 4.24 8.25
C GLU A 736 27.59 4.92 6.88
N SER A 737 27.19 4.23 5.81
CA SER A 737 27.23 4.77 4.45
C SER A 737 26.36 6.02 4.32
N ALA A 738 25.11 5.95 4.82
CA ALA A 738 24.18 7.06 4.85
C ALA A 738 24.73 8.23 5.68
N ALA A 739 25.24 7.98 6.89
CA ALA A 739 25.81 9.00 7.75
C ALA A 739 26.99 9.74 7.10
N ARG A 740 27.93 9.00 6.48
CA ARG A 740 29.06 9.58 5.74
C ARG A 740 28.58 10.43 4.55
N ALA A 741 27.56 9.96 3.82
CA ALA A 741 27.03 10.66 2.64
C ALA A 741 26.40 12.03 2.95
N ILE A 742 25.82 12.21 4.15
CA ILE A 742 25.23 13.49 4.59
C ILE A 742 26.12 14.26 5.60
N GLY A 743 27.36 13.80 5.84
CA GLY A 743 28.33 14.49 6.69
C GLY A 743 28.11 14.37 8.20
N ALA A 744 27.29 13.41 8.65
CA ALA A 744 27.05 13.16 10.06
C ALA A 744 28.27 12.51 10.73
N PHE A 745 28.54 12.90 11.98
CA PHE A 745 29.63 12.33 12.76
C PHE A 745 29.41 10.83 13.05
N PRO A 746 30.48 10.01 13.10
CA PRO A 746 30.35 8.59 13.41
C PRO A 746 29.89 8.37 14.86
N LEU A 747 29.03 7.38 15.08
CA LEU A 747 28.65 6.92 16.42
C LEU A 747 29.76 6.01 16.98
N ALA A 748 29.85 5.89 18.31
CA ALA A 748 30.87 5.06 18.96
C ALA A 748 30.48 3.57 18.92
N ALA A 749 31.43 2.68 18.58
CA ALA A 749 31.20 1.26 18.31
C ALA A 749 30.72 0.39 19.49
N ILE A 750 30.54 1.00 20.67
CA ILE A 750 30.00 0.36 21.89
C ILE A 750 28.74 1.08 22.43
N ALA A 751 28.23 2.07 21.70
CA ALA A 751 27.16 2.94 22.16
C ALA A 751 25.77 2.35 21.89
N SER A 752 24.87 2.50 22.87
CA SER A 752 23.46 2.13 22.76
C SER A 752 22.60 3.16 22.00
N ASP A 753 23.20 3.99 21.13
CA ASP A 753 22.48 5.00 20.34
C ASP A 753 21.52 4.33 19.33
N PRO A 754 20.19 4.49 19.46
CA PRO A 754 19.25 3.91 18.52
C PRO A 754 19.19 4.68 17.19
N VAL A 755 19.14 3.95 16.09
CA VAL A 755 19.05 4.53 14.73
C VAL A 755 17.88 3.91 13.95
N LEU A 756 17.27 4.72 13.09
CA LEU A 756 16.28 4.33 12.09
C LEU A 756 16.73 4.78 10.70
N LEU A 757 16.72 3.86 9.75
CA LEU A 757 16.87 4.13 8.32
C LEU A 757 15.53 3.78 7.67
N VAL A 758 14.76 4.80 7.26
CA VAL A 758 13.33 4.65 6.90
C VAL A 758 12.98 5.42 5.64
N SER A 759 12.01 4.92 4.86
CA SER A 759 11.38 5.65 3.77
C SER A 759 9.96 6.01 4.18
N LEU A 760 9.67 7.31 4.30
CA LEU A 760 8.41 7.82 4.81
C LEU A 760 7.62 8.53 3.72
N GLN A 761 6.30 8.32 3.71
CA GLN A 761 5.37 8.93 2.76
C GLN A 761 5.18 10.43 3.08
N PRO A 762 4.56 11.20 2.19
CA PRO A 762 4.02 12.51 2.56
C PRO A 762 3.09 12.44 3.77
N GLY A 763 3.26 13.35 4.73
CA GLY A 763 2.51 13.35 5.98
C GLY A 763 3.29 13.95 7.15
N ALA A 764 2.61 14.12 8.28
CA ALA A 764 3.21 14.58 9.53
C ALA A 764 3.66 13.41 10.40
N TYR A 765 4.85 13.53 10.98
CA TYR A 765 5.50 12.51 11.80
C TYR A 765 6.02 13.10 13.10
N THR A 766 6.11 12.28 14.15
CA THR A 766 6.81 12.62 15.39
C THR A 766 7.85 11.57 15.75
N VAL A 767 9.05 12.03 16.02
CA VAL A 767 10.16 11.28 16.59
C VAL A 767 10.19 11.53 18.08
N GLN A 768 10.28 10.46 18.86
CA GLN A 768 10.31 10.48 20.31
C GLN A 768 11.60 9.82 20.80
N LEU A 769 12.44 10.58 21.51
CA LEU A 769 13.47 10.01 22.36
C LEU A 769 12.90 9.85 23.77
N VAL A 770 13.01 8.64 24.30
CA VAL A 770 12.50 8.25 25.62
C VAL A 770 13.66 7.80 26.49
N ALA A 771 13.74 8.33 27.71
CA ALA A 771 14.70 7.88 28.72
C ALA A 771 14.20 6.62 29.43
N ALA A 772 15.12 5.71 29.78
CA ALA A 772 14.81 4.57 30.63
C ALA A 772 14.35 5.00 32.03
N GLU A 773 13.55 4.17 32.71
CA GLU A 773 13.11 4.48 34.07
C GLU A 773 14.30 4.54 35.04
N GLY A 774 14.35 5.61 35.84
CA GLY A 774 15.46 5.93 36.73
C GLY A 774 16.60 6.72 36.09
N GLU A 775 16.61 6.89 34.76
CA GLU A 775 17.66 7.62 34.04
C GLU A 775 17.31 9.08 33.72
N GLY A 776 18.35 9.85 33.46
CA GLY A 776 18.31 11.23 32.96
C GLY A 776 19.67 11.62 32.39
N GLY A 777 19.71 12.67 31.59
CA GLY A 777 20.90 13.09 30.84
C GLY A 777 20.55 13.90 29.59
N GLU A 778 21.57 14.38 28.90
CA GLU A 778 21.40 15.06 27.61
C GLU A 778 21.24 14.06 26.47
N ALA A 779 20.31 14.36 25.56
CA ALA A 779 20.07 13.58 24.36
C ALA A 779 19.96 14.51 23.14
N LEU A 780 20.39 14.00 21.99
CA LEU A 780 20.34 14.65 20.69
C LEU A 780 19.53 13.76 19.73
N GLY A 781 18.40 14.27 19.26
CA GLY A 781 17.61 13.67 18.18
C GLY A 781 17.93 14.35 16.86
N GLU A 782 18.16 13.59 15.80
CA GLU A 782 18.49 14.09 14.46
C GLU A 782 17.62 13.41 13.39
N ILE A 783 17.23 14.16 12.37
CA ILE A 783 16.46 13.71 11.21
C ILE A 783 17.14 14.29 9.96
N TYR A 784 17.89 13.44 9.27
CA TYR A 784 18.57 13.76 8.02
C TYR A 784 17.76 13.25 6.82
N ALA A 785 17.46 14.14 5.88
CA ALA A 785 17.01 13.74 4.57
C ALA A 785 18.18 13.18 3.77
N LEU A 786 18.03 11.98 3.23
CA LEU A 786 19.02 11.37 2.35
C LEU A 786 18.85 11.87 0.89
N PRO A 787 19.92 11.78 0.06
CA PRO A 787 19.85 12.04 -1.38
C PRO A 787 18.92 11.09 -2.13
#